data_AF-A0A372ZSF0-F1
#
_entry.id   AF-A0A372ZSF0-F1
#
_cell.length_a   1.000
_cell.length_b   1.000
_cell.length_c   1.000
_cell.angle_alpha   90.00
_cell.angle_beta   90.00
_cell.angle_gamma   90.00
#
_symmetry.space_group_name_H-M   'P 1'
#
loop_
_entity.id
_entity.type
_entity.pdbx_description
1 polymer ?
#
loop_
_entity_poly.entity_id
_entity_poly.type
_entity_poly.pdbx_seq_one_letter_code
_entity_poly.pdbx_strand_id
1 'polypeptide(L)'
;MVDSTSNSADRVHGTVVQTGSIGVLNMGGSQPPAVPEGADEWVRAAAESRAWKHVREDRDAEPYRCVALKAVGELARLRDETVLAEDPWQDPGIAVRFASRVDWLLGDDRLDLYPAEAALMAVLPFLYRVRSLRLASARASVRPTELSASPAPNADRAAYEQFFESYDLLVGRTRTRPASAVSLGWWLFHRWLDQHEDLADPDGVQEIVDQLPMLADLGETFALKRVCALLHGLRRGPDVGNRDYLASLSADDHLRAPGEQHVREPRLALLLALAYGTAIEMAALPEIVAEHLGIPHEVDLTGLRRTLDEAVWGGSYDLPVLRAECHHEAVVEGLREYTARADELLHAVRRVLTTHPLPTRLTSDEAAPAAGAFTGWARFRIDERRVRSLLMGVELYRDRDLAVRELYQNALDACRYRRARTEYLDRTKPRASYTYNGRIAFCQGVDEDGRAYLECQDNGVGMGEEELRGVFSNAGARFAEQLDFKLEQAEWRKADPPVEFHPNSRFGIGVLSYFMLADEIRVTTCRMDASDQLGPKLEVSIYGPSHLFRIARRSEQGEKPGTTVRLYLREDLDLGDSWSALDVLERLLGIAEFRTKAVHGERSVEWVPKKLRTRQASSVEETGLNAFGVIVPWENAPDGAQVMWCEHGGALLVDGLFVQPSTKGEILGPGRKLTGVVVNLSGTWSPTKLSVDRRLIIDDVSPELSHLLRSAAAELAQTDSTLLSMEWLAAVIDENVKIADIIAAECVRQERRFEYRGCEFETRWTGCCPMDVDLFCAVGDSASGNSGRWSRVDGVPDDSVVLWRLMAHDRQDRLVALAEFWPALTTAGRSRVAMPSDQFSMALHEPGRRRWSVGPAAADLPAGGRSVTVAALVTAADRRARSVAEEAADWLRGGSNVPQAVLDLALAVESDRLFLKGTEEGRFLRAWPEPGEVLAPGYLAKVSATLGVPISEVADAMAAYGLEADLVGLPDLPSGDVAEMLSHHLDGLGPWLSRSETVPVAHVLRVANVTGNRIAEVLGTFTRFGFLIPWIPQDATVDDLVLFDGARGVESPAGVEYEYAFSLLGSEGITLEELVDRYRAYGSPMFLPGAANRLDWELFQPVGALNWDGLVMGDTVPFARLITAARRLHRSPEELARHLNSRGIAVSCDGLPQGLTHRQALEIVGERSDLIGRGEWLATLLEVSQRTGRPIAQLVDWYREWGIAVPDVAESIRDALARVPMADPS
;
A
#
# COMPACT_ATOMS: atom_id res chain seq x y z
N MET A 1 35.27 97.04 15.98
CA MET A 1 36.35 96.36 15.23
C MET A 1 35.65 95.48 14.23
N VAL A 2 35.55 95.93 12.97
CA VAL A 2 36.38 95.46 11.84
C VAL A 2 36.09 93.98 11.60
N ASP A 3 35.64 93.48 10.46
CA ASP A 3 35.23 93.94 9.12
C ASP A 3 34.71 92.60 8.50
N SER A 4 33.58 92.52 7.80
CA SER A 4 33.45 92.81 6.36
C SER A 4 34.36 91.93 5.49
N THR A 5 34.03 91.43 4.30
CA THR A 5 32.83 91.43 3.44
C THR A 5 33.27 90.79 2.11
N SER A 6 32.27 90.37 1.34
CA SER A 6 32.14 90.55 -0.12
C SER A 6 32.89 89.64 -1.09
N ASN A 7 32.42 89.46 -2.32
CA ASN A 7 31.12 89.52 -3.02
C ASN A 7 31.51 89.52 -4.51
N SER A 8 30.70 88.86 -5.35
CA SER A 8 30.48 89.21 -6.77
C SER A 8 31.68 89.04 -7.74
N ALA A 9 31.54 88.86 -9.06
CA ALA A 9 30.44 89.16 -9.97
C ALA A 9 30.64 88.41 -11.31
N ASP A 10 29.60 88.48 -12.16
CA ASP A 10 29.57 88.51 -13.64
C ASP A 10 28.69 87.40 -14.26
N ARG A 11 27.83 87.64 -15.25
CA ARG A 11 27.27 88.86 -15.88
C ARG A 11 26.08 88.41 -16.72
N VAL A 12 25.10 89.28 -16.82
CA VAL A 12 23.90 89.14 -17.67
C VAL A 12 24.16 89.77 -19.04
N HIS A 13 23.78 89.08 -20.11
CA HIS A 13 23.40 89.67 -21.40
C HIS A 13 22.03 89.10 -21.80
N GLY A 14 21.00 89.96 -21.87
CA GLY A 14 19.61 89.55 -22.07
C GLY A 14 19.11 89.68 -23.51
N THR A 15 17.82 89.39 -23.69
CA THR A 15 16.91 90.11 -24.60
C THR A 15 15.50 90.04 -24.02
N VAL A 16 14.86 91.20 -23.91
CA VAL A 16 13.46 91.38 -23.50
C VAL A 16 12.53 91.05 -24.68
N VAL A 17 11.43 90.33 -24.43
CA VAL A 17 10.20 90.46 -25.22
C VAL A 17 9.04 90.67 -24.25
N GLN A 18 8.34 91.78 -24.48
CA GLN A 18 7.20 92.28 -23.72
C GLN A 18 5.91 91.89 -24.45
N THR A 19 5.04 91.12 -23.80
CA THR A 19 3.60 90.95 -24.12
C THR A 19 2.93 90.66 -22.78
N GLY A 20 1.95 91.38 -22.24
CA GLY A 20 0.90 92.18 -22.83
C GLY A 20 -0.41 91.73 -22.19
N SER A 21 -0.79 92.38 -21.08
CA SER A 21 -1.98 92.15 -20.22
C SER A 21 -1.86 91.11 -19.09
N ILE A 22 -2.05 91.59 -17.85
CA ILE A 22 -2.46 90.79 -16.69
C ILE A 22 -3.98 90.69 -16.78
N GLY A 23 -4.48 89.55 -17.24
CA GLY A 23 -5.89 89.19 -17.16
C GLY A 23 -6.11 88.27 -15.96
N VAL A 24 -6.69 88.83 -14.89
CA VAL A 24 -7.34 88.16 -13.76
C VAL A 24 -6.44 87.26 -12.89
N LEU A 25 -6.04 87.81 -11.74
CA LEU A 25 -5.67 87.07 -10.54
C LEU A 25 -6.91 86.31 -10.01
N ASN A 26 -7.01 85.02 -10.29
CA ASN A 26 -7.86 84.12 -9.52
C ASN A 26 -7.10 83.71 -8.25
N MET A 27 -7.21 84.52 -7.19
CA MET A 27 -6.90 84.09 -5.84
C MET A 27 -8.02 83.19 -5.33
N GLY A 28 -7.88 81.89 -5.55
CA GLY A 28 -8.86 80.89 -5.10
C GLY A 28 -8.53 79.42 -5.37
N GLY A 29 -7.29 79.09 -5.76
CA GLY A 29 -6.84 77.70 -5.79
C GLY A 29 -6.27 77.33 -4.43
N SER A 30 -6.97 76.49 -3.67
CA SER A 30 -6.41 75.78 -2.52
C SER A 30 -5.09 75.13 -2.98
N GLN A 31 -3.97 75.48 -2.34
CA GLN A 31 -2.75 74.69 -2.47
C GLN A 31 -3.10 73.24 -2.10
N PRO A 32 -2.60 72.23 -2.85
CA PRO A 32 -2.74 70.84 -2.42
C PRO A 32 -2.18 70.73 -1.00
N PRO A 33 -2.83 69.97 -0.09
CA PRO A 33 -2.31 69.80 1.26
C PRO A 33 -0.89 69.27 1.15
N ALA A 34 0.08 70.05 1.63
CA ALA A 34 1.47 69.63 1.68
C ALA A 34 1.52 68.38 2.58
N VAL A 35 2.01 67.27 2.03
CA VAL A 35 2.27 66.06 2.81
C VAL A 35 3.17 66.47 3.98
N PRO A 36 2.80 66.21 5.24
CA PRO A 36 3.61 66.62 6.39
C PRO A 36 5.04 66.10 6.28
N GLU A 37 6.05 66.93 6.57
CA GLU A 37 7.43 66.47 6.71
C GLU A 37 7.47 65.40 7.83
N GLY A 38 7.77 64.14 7.46
CA GLY A 38 7.74 62.98 8.36
C GLY A 38 6.56 62.02 8.18
N ALA A 39 5.67 62.22 7.19
CA ALA A 39 4.61 61.27 6.86
C ALA A 39 5.17 59.93 6.35
N ASP A 40 4.50 58.83 6.72
CA ASP A 40 4.79 57.46 6.28
C ASP A 40 4.85 57.37 4.75
N GLU A 41 5.69 56.47 4.24
CA GLU A 41 5.89 56.27 2.80
C GLU A 41 4.58 55.90 2.07
N TRP A 42 3.68 55.16 2.73
CA TRP A 42 2.38 54.78 2.15
C TRP A 42 1.49 56.00 1.92
N VAL A 43 1.46 56.93 2.88
CA VAL A 43 0.69 58.18 2.77
C VAL A 43 1.25 59.05 1.64
N ARG A 44 2.58 59.10 1.49
CA ARG A 44 3.23 59.83 0.41
C ARG A 44 2.88 59.23 -0.96
N ALA A 45 2.98 57.92 -1.11
CA ALA A 45 2.63 57.21 -2.34
C ALA A 45 1.15 57.42 -2.72
N ALA A 46 0.23 57.35 -1.75
CA ALA A 46 -1.19 57.63 -1.99
C ALA A 46 -1.47 59.10 -2.36
N ALA A 47 -0.73 60.04 -1.78
CA ALA A 47 -0.86 61.48 -2.07
C ALA A 47 -0.35 61.85 -3.45
N GLU A 48 0.72 61.19 -3.90
CA GLU A 48 1.37 61.43 -5.18
C GLU A 48 0.75 60.61 -6.33
N SER A 49 -0.22 59.74 -6.03
CA SER A 49 -0.85 58.87 -7.04
C SER A 49 -1.35 59.65 -8.24
N ARG A 50 -1.02 59.15 -9.43
CA ARG A 50 -1.47 59.69 -10.70
C ARG A 50 -2.97 59.54 -10.89
N ALA A 51 -3.63 58.59 -10.21
CA ALA A 51 -5.08 58.38 -10.30
C ALA A 51 -5.88 59.68 -10.09
N TRP A 52 -5.42 60.57 -9.19
CA TRP A 52 -6.04 61.88 -8.95
C TRP A 52 -5.98 62.82 -10.16
N LYS A 53 -4.97 62.71 -11.03
CA LYS A 53 -4.81 63.53 -12.25
C LYS A 53 -5.68 63.07 -13.42
N HIS A 54 -6.15 61.84 -13.37
CA HIS A 54 -7.11 61.27 -14.34
C HIS A 54 -8.57 61.49 -13.90
N VAL A 55 -8.82 62.23 -12.81
CA VAL A 55 -10.15 62.76 -12.53
C VAL A 55 -10.39 63.97 -13.43
N ARG A 56 -11.57 64.06 -14.06
CA ARG A 56 -11.89 65.22 -14.90
C ARG A 56 -11.88 66.51 -14.07
N GLU A 57 -11.45 67.61 -14.67
CA GLU A 57 -11.30 68.92 -14.01
C GLU A 57 -12.61 69.50 -13.45
N ASP A 58 -13.76 69.04 -13.94
CA ASP A 58 -15.09 69.44 -13.44
C ASP A 58 -15.54 68.66 -12.21
N ARG A 59 -14.79 67.63 -11.77
CA ARG A 59 -15.08 66.84 -10.57
C ARG A 59 -14.06 67.17 -9.47
N ASP A 60 -14.54 67.66 -8.32
CA ASP A 60 -13.67 67.93 -7.17
C ASP A 60 -13.22 66.62 -6.50
N ALA A 61 -11.93 66.29 -6.67
CA ALA A 61 -11.31 65.11 -6.10
C ALA A 61 -10.82 65.29 -4.65
N GLU A 62 -10.73 66.53 -4.16
CA GLU A 62 -10.08 66.85 -2.89
C GLU A 62 -10.77 66.22 -1.66
N PRO A 63 -12.12 66.14 -1.57
CA PRO A 63 -12.79 65.44 -0.47
C PRO A 63 -12.42 63.95 -0.39
N TYR A 64 -12.35 63.28 -1.55
CA TYR A 64 -11.97 61.87 -1.64
C TYR A 64 -10.50 61.67 -1.29
N ARG A 65 -9.63 62.55 -1.81
CA ARG A 65 -8.20 62.53 -1.54
C ARG A 65 -7.90 62.68 -0.05
N CYS A 66 -8.52 63.65 0.63
CA CYS A 66 -8.33 63.86 2.06
C CYS A 66 -8.70 62.63 2.90
N VAL A 67 -9.83 61.97 2.60
CA VAL A 67 -10.26 60.77 3.32
C VAL A 67 -9.37 59.57 2.98
N ALA A 68 -8.99 59.39 1.72
CA ALA A 68 -8.10 58.33 1.28
C ALA A 68 -6.74 58.40 2.00
N LEU A 69 -6.15 59.59 2.15
CA LEU A 69 -4.88 59.77 2.87
C LEU A 69 -4.98 59.44 4.36
N LYS A 70 -6.10 59.79 5.01
CA LYS A 70 -6.35 59.40 6.40
C LYS A 70 -6.48 57.87 6.53
N ALA A 71 -7.21 57.24 5.61
CA ALA A 71 -7.36 55.79 5.59
C ALA A 71 -6.02 55.07 5.38
N VAL A 72 -5.18 55.56 4.47
CA VAL A 72 -3.83 55.01 4.24
C VAL A 72 -2.91 55.21 5.44
N GLY A 73 -3.02 56.34 6.15
CA GLY A 73 -2.29 56.55 7.40
C GLY A 73 -2.68 55.55 8.49
N GLU A 74 -3.97 55.24 8.61
CA GLU A 74 -4.45 54.22 9.54
C GLU A 74 -4.04 52.81 9.09
N LEU A 75 -4.10 52.49 7.80
CA LEU A 75 -3.58 51.22 7.26
C LEU A 75 -2.07 51.04 7.55
N ALA A 76 -1.27 52.11 7.47
CA ALA A 76 0.14 52.06 7.86
C ALA A 76 0.32 51.77 9.36
N ARG A 77 -0.57 52.29 10.23
CA ARG A 77 -0.60 51.93 11.65
C ARG A 77 -0.93 50.45 11.87
N LEU A 78 -1.92 49.91 11.15
CA LEU A 78 -2.31 48.50 11.22
C LEU A 78 -1.23 47.53 10.70
N ARG A 79 -0.47 47.96 9.69
CA ARG A 79 0.72 47.25 9.19
C ARG A 79 1.72 47.04 10.33
N ASP A 80 2.02 48.10 11.08
CA ASP A 80 3.05 48.08 12.13
C ASP A 80 2.63 47.28 13.37
N GLU A 81 1.32 47.06 13.59
CA GLU A 81 0.80 46.19 14.65
C GLU A 81 0.95 44.69 14.35
N THR A 82 1.09 44.32 13.07
CA THR A 82 1.09 42.92 12.64
C THR A 82 2.52 42.38 12.56
N VAL A 83 2.90 41.49 13.48
CA VAL A 83 4.28 40.99 13.58
C VAL A 83 4.41 39.56 13.01
N LEU A 84 5.17 39.43 11.92
CA LEU A 84 5.61 38.15 11.32
C LEU A 84 7.14 38.13 11.22
N ALA A 85 7.82 38.42 12.34
CA ALA A 85 9.28 38.62 12.36
C ALA A 85 10.10 37.38 11.96
N GLU A 86 9.53 36.19 12.11
CA GLU A 86 10.17 34.92 11.75
C GLU A 86 10.09 34.58 10.26
N ASP A 87 9.30 35.33 9.48
CA ASP A 87 9.08 35.07 8.06
C ASP A 87 10.15 35.77 7.19
N PRO A 88 11.05 35.02 6.54
CA PRO A 88 12.10 35.59 5.70
C PRO A 88 11.58 36.11 4.35
N TRP A 89 10.36 35.73 3.94
CA TRP A 89 9.74 36.12 2.67
C TRP A 89 8.96 37.44 2.74
N GLN A 90 9.01 38.13 3.87
CA GLN A 90 8.39 39.44 4.03
C GLN A 90 8.89 40.43 2.97
N ASP A 91 7.93 41.09 2.33
CA ASP A 91 8.15 42.07 1.27
C ASP A 91 7.49 43.40 1.67
N PRO A 92 8.17 44.24 2.48
CA PRO A 92 7.59 45.50 2.93
C PRO A 92 7.34 46.50 1.78
N GLY A 93 8.09 46.39 0.68
CA GLY A 93 8.01 47.29 -0.48
C GLY A 93 6.84 47.03 -1.43
N ILE A 94 6.19 45.85 -1.37
CA ILE A 94 5.16 45.44 -2.34
C ILE A 94 4.01 46.43 -2.49
N ALA A 95 3.52 47.04 -1.40
CA ALA A 95 2.38 47.96 -1.45
C ALA A 95 2.72 49.24 -2.25
N VAL A 96 3.94 49.76 -2.05
CA VAL A 96 4.43 50.95 -2.75
C VAL A 96 4.73 50.62 -4.21
N ARG A 97 5.35 49.46 -4.49
CA ARG A 97 5.56 48.98 -5.87
C ARG A 97 4.22 48.81 -6.58
N PHE A 98 3.22 48.22 -5.93
CA PHE A 98 1.87 48.06 -6.49
C PHE A 98 1.22 49.43 -6.79
N ALA A 99 1.23 50.38 -5.85
CA ALA A 99 0.74 51.74 -6.11
C ALA A 99 1.47 52.42 -7.29
N SER A 100 2.80 52.24 -7.39
CA SER A 100 3.59 52.74 -8.51
C SER A 100 3.20 52.08 -9.85
N ARG A 101 2.86 50.78 -9.86
CA ARG A 101 2.39 50.09 -11.07
C ARG A 101 1.00 50.53 -11.51
N VAL A 102 0.11 50.86 -10.57
CA VAL A 102 -1.17 51.49 -10.90
C VAL A 102 -0.93 52.79 -11.65
N ASP A 103 -0.08 53.67 -11.10
CA ASP A 103 0.26 54.94 -11.73
C ASP A 103 0.92 54.78 -13.10
N TRP A 104 1.81 53.80 -13.24
CA TRP A 104 2.45 53.48 -14.52
C TRP A 104 1.44 53.06 -15.58
N LEU A 105 0.49 52.17 -15.26
CA LEU A 105 -0.51 51.68 -16.21
C LEU A 105 -1.49 52.76 -16.66
N LEU A 106 -1.81 53.75 -15.80
CA LEU A 106 -2.72 54.84 -16.18
C LEU A 106 -2.13 55.77 -17.26
N GLY A 107 -0.80 55.78 -17.44
CA GLY A 107 -0.12 56.55 -18.48
C GLY A 107 -0.15 58.06 -18.25
N ASP A 108 0.04 58.84 -19.33
CA ASP A 108 -0.03 60.30 -19.32
C ASP A 108 -1.34 60.85 -19.93
N ASP A 109 -2.07 60.02 -20.67
CA ASP A 109 -3.35 60.39 -21.29
C ASP A 109 -4.46 60.45 -20.24
N ARG A 110 -5.20 61.57 -20.20
CA ARG A 110 -6.28 61.73 -19.24
C ARG A 110 -7.39 60.71 -19.48
N LEU A 111 -7.65 59.91 -18.45
CA LEU A 111 -8.81 59.01 -18.41
C LEU A 111 -9.98 59.80 -17.81
N ASP A 112 -11.19 59.30 -17.98
CA ASP A 112 -12.40 59.90 -17.40
C ASP A 112 -12.72 59.23 -16.06
N LEU A 113 -11.83 59.32 -15.06
CA LEU A 113 -12.08 58.70 -13.74
C LEU A 113 -13.01 59.55 -12.86
N TYR A 114 -13.81 58.87 -12.06
CA TYR A 114 -14.55 59.49 -10.96
C TYR A 114 -13.67 59.55 -9.70
N PRO A 115 -13.85 60.56 -8.82
CA PRO A 115 -13.15 60.62 -7.53
C PRO A 115 -13.21 59.31 -6.73
N ALA A 116 -14.33 58.60 -6.75
CA ALA A 116 -14.49 57.29 -6.11
C ALA A 116 -13.53 56.22 -6.67
N GLU A 117 -13.36 56.15 -8.00
CA GLU A 117 -12.45 55.20 -8.64
C GLU A 117 -10.98 55.55 -8.35
N ALA A 118 -10.64 56.84 -8.37
CA ALA A 118 -9.30 57.32 -8.01
C ALA A 118 -8.95 56.99 -6.55
N ALA A 119 -9.92 57.13 -5.63
CA ALA A 119 -9.75 56.75 -4.23
C ALA A 119 -9.54 55.22 -4.08
N LEU A 120 -10.32 54.39 -4.78
CA LEU A 120 -10.13 52.94 -4.78
C LEU A 120 -8.73 52.56 -5.27
N MET A 121 -8.27 53.15 -6.39
CA MET A 121 -6.93 52.91 -6.93
C MET A 121 -5.81 53.35 -5.97
N ALA A 122 -5.98 54.45 -5.25
CA ALA A 122 -4.99 54.98 -4.31
C ALA A 122 -4.93 54.21 -2.97
N VAL A 123 -6.04 53.62 -2.51
CA VAL A 123 -6.12 52.96 -1.19
C VAL A 123 -5.90 51.44 -1.30
N LEU A 124 -6.39 50.79 -2.35
CA LEU A 124 -6.42 49.32 -2.44
C LEU A 124 -5.04 48.65 -2.33
N PRO A 125 -3.93 49.18 -2.90
CA PRO A 125 -2.60 48.56 -2.72
C PRO A 125 -2.18 48.39 -1.26
N PHE A 126 -2.56 49.34 -0.41
CA PHE A 126 -2.25 49.33 1.02
C PHE A 126 -3.22 48.44 1.80
N LEU A 127 -4.51 48.47 1.45
CA LEU A 127 -5.52 47.59 2.02
C LEU A 127 -5.18 46.12 1.75
N TYR A 128 -4.79 45.80 0.50
CA TYR A 128 -4.28 44.49 0.09
C TYR A 128 -3.18 44.01 1.03
N ARG A 129 -2.18 44.86 1.28
CA ARG A 129 -1.02 44.47 2.08
C ARG A 129 -1.38 44.21 3.55
N VAL A 130 -2.21 45.06 4.16
CA VAL A 130 -2.69 44.85 5.54
C VAL A 130 -3.51 43.57 5.63
N ARG A 131 -4.40 43.31 4.67
CA ARG A 131 -5.21 42.10 4.62
C ARG A 131 -4.35 40.84 4.50
N SER A 132 -3.37 40.84 3.60
CA SER A 132 -2.41 39.73 3.42
C SER A 132 -1.62 39.45 4.70
N LEU A 133 -1.10 40.50 5.36
CA LEU A 133 -0.37 40.38 6.63
C LEU A 133 -1.24 39.82 7.76
N ARG A 134 -2.46 40.32 7.93
CA ARG A 134 -3.38 39.83 8.96
C ARG A 134 -3.81 38.39 8.71
N LEU A 135 -4.05 38.02 7.45
CA LEU A 135 -4.37 36.65 7.08
C LEU A 135 -3.22 35.70 7.45
N ALA A 136 -1.99 36.06 7.10
CA ALA A 136 -0.81 35.28 7.45
C ALA A 136 -0.59 35.19 8.97
N SER A 137 -0.79 36.29 9.70
CA SER A 137 -0.71 36.31 11.17
C SER A 137 -1.75 35.41 11.84
N ALA A 138 -3.01 35.46 11.38
CA ALA A 138 -4.10 34.64 11.93
C ALA A 138 -3.86 33.14 11.75
N ARG A 139 -3.16 32.73 10.68
CA ARG A 139 -2.88 31.33 10.36
C ARG A 139 -1.48 30.86 10.76
N ALA A 140 -0.63 31.70 11.33
CA ALA A 140 0.73 31.33 11.74
C ALA A 140 0.78 30.22 12.81
N SER A 141 -0.35 29.95 13.50
CA SER A 141 -0.49 28.87 14.48
C SER A 141 -0.34 27.45 13.88
N VAL A 142 -0.39 27.30 12.55
CA VAL A 142 -0.08 26.03 11.86
C VAL A 142 1.40 25.65 11.95
N ARG A 143 2.26 26.51 12.51
CA ARG A 143 3.71 26.29 12.69
C ARG A 143 4.40 25.99 11.35
N PRO A 144 4.55 27.01 10.47
CA PRO A 144 5.08 26.86 9.11
C PRO A 144 6.43 26.15 9.00
N THR A 145 7.27 26.28 10.04
CA THR A 145 8.64 25.75 10.09
C THR A 145 8.71 24.28 10.47
N GLU A 146 7.64 23.70 11.03
CA GLU A 146 7.54 22.28 11.35
C GLU A 146 7.00 21.51 10.13
N LEU A 147 7.87 20.88 9.35
CA LEU A 147 7.52 20.13 8.12
C LEU A 147 7.45 18.61 8.34
N SER A 148 6.92 18.20 9.49
CA SER A 148 6.67 16.82 9.88
C SER A 148 5.22 16.63 10.34
N ALA A 149 4.67 15.43 10.18
CA ALA A 149 3.32 15.10 10.65
C ALA A 149 3.22 15.31 12.17
N SER A 150 2.19 16.02 12.60
CA SER A 150 1.85 16.20 14.01
C SER A 150 1.06 15.00 14.52
N PRO A 151 1.32 14.50 15.74
CA PRO A 151 0.54 13.39 16.32
C PRO A 151 -0.92 13.76 16.64
N ALA A 152 -1.24 15.05 16.73
CA ALA A 152 -2.61 15.55 16.95
C ALA A 152 -2.80 16.91 16.25
N PRO A 153 -2.96 16.94 14.92
CA PRO A 153 -3.17 18.18 14.19
C PRO A 153 -4.58 18.72 14.43
N ASN A 154 -4.72 20.04 14.62
CA ASN A 154 -6.03 20.69 14.44
C ASN A 154 -6.38 20.75 12.95
N ALA A 155 -7.61 21.15 12.60
CA ALA A 155 -8.08 21.15 11.21
C ALA A 155 -7.16 21.94 10.25
N ASP A 156 -6.74 23.14 10.64
CA ASP A 156 -5.86 23.99 9.84
C ASP A 156 -4.46 23.36 9.65
N ARG A 157 -3.90 22.77 10.71
CA ARG A 157 -2.62 22.06 10.64
C ARG A 157 -2.70 20.84 9.76
N ALA A 158 -3.77 20.04 9.85
CA ALA A 158 -3.98 18.87 9.02
C ALA A 158 -4.07 19.25 7.53
N ALA A 159 -4.78 20.35 7.23
CA ALA A 159 -4.86 20.88 5.86
C ALA A 159 -3.48 21.35 5.34
N TYR A 160 -2.67 22.01 6.18
CA TYR A 160 -1.32 22.42 5.81
C TYR A 160 -0.38 21.21 5.62
N GLU A 161 -0.48 20.18 6.46
CA GLU A 161 0.28 18.92 6.34
C GLU A 161 -0.04 18.22 5.01
N GLN A 162 -1.33 18.07 4.70
CA GLN A 162 -1.76 17.51 3.42
C GLN A 162 -1.24 18.32 2.22
N PHE A 163 -1.17 19.66 2.36
CA PHE A 163 -0.64 20.52 1.31
C PHE A 163 0.86 20.32 1.09
N PHE A 164 1.69 20.39 2.14
CA PHE A 164 3.14 20.30 1.95
C PHE A 164 3.61 18.88 1.59
N GLU A 165 2.82 17.83 1.88
CA GLU A 165 3.08 16.48 1.36
C GLU A 165 3.11 16.43 -0.17
N SER A 166 2.42 17.33 -0.87
CA SER A 166 2.52 17.42 -2.33
C SER A 166 3.87 17.95 -2.84
N TYR A 167 4.71 18.49 -1.94
CA TYR A 167 6.05 19.02 -2.20
C TYR A 167 7.15 18.14 -1.59
N ASP A 168 7.03 16.82 -1.74
CA ASP A 168 7.93 15.81 -1.17
C ASP A 168 9.43 16.09 -1.36
N LEU A 169 9.83 16.63 -2.53
CA LEU A 169 11.23 16.96 -2.82
C LEU A 169 11.75 18.11 -1.95
N LEU A 170 10.94 19.16 -1.74
CA LEU A 170 11.31 20.31 -0.91
C LEU A 170 11.29 19.91 0.57
N VAL A 171 10.25 19.20 1.00
CA VAL A 171 10.12 18.72 2.39
C VAL A 171 11.22 17.72 2.73
N GLY A 172 11.52 16.76 1.84
CA GLY A 172 12.59 15.80 1.99
C GLY A 172 13.97 16.46 2.13
N ARG A 173 14.19 17.59 1.45
CA ARG A 173 15.43 18.38 1.57
C ARG A 173 15.67 18.88 2.99
N THR A 174 14.62 19.29 3.69
CA THR A 174 14.73 19.78 5.08
C THR A 174 15.22 18.71 6.04
N ARG A 175 14.97 17.42 5.77
CA ARG A 175 15.52 16.30 6.55
C ARG A 175 17.03 16.20 6.41
N THR A 176 17.55 16.44 5.20
CA THR A 176 19.00 16.45 4.95
C THR A 176 19.69 17.74 5.42
N ARG A 177 18.96 18.87 5.40
CA ARG A 177 19.46 20.21 5.76
C ARG A 177 18.44 20.98 6.59
N PRO A 178 18.39 20.74 7.92
CA PRO A 178 17.39 21.33 8.80
C PRO A 178 17.35 22.86 8.80
N ALA A 179 18.48 23.53 8.54
CA ALA A 179 18.55 24.99 8.47
C ALA A 179 17.64 25.60 7.39
N SER A 180 17.33 24.86 6.33
CA SER A 180 16.45 25.31 5.23
C SER A 180 14.95 25.24 5.56
N ALA A 181 14.58 24.59 6.68
CA ALA A 181 13.18 24.40 7.07
C ALA A 181 12.45 25.73 7.31
N VAL A 182 13.15 26.75 7.81
CA VAL A 182 12.55 28.08 8.03
C VAL A 182 12.16 28.72 6.70
N SER A 183 13.11 28.86 5.77
CA SER A 183 12.87 29.51 4.49
C SER A 183 11.89 28.73 3.60
N LEU A 184 12.01 27.41 3.54
CA LEU A 184 11.09 26.57 2.75
C LEU A 184 9.71 26.49 3.38
N GLY A 185 9.63 26.37 4.72
CA GLY A 185 8.36 26.31 5.45
C GLY A 185 7.52 27.58 5.27
N TRP A 186 8.12 28.75 5.39
CA TRP A 186 7.41 30.01 5.16
C TRP A 186 6.99 30.21 3.70
N TRP A 187 7.80 29.77 2.72
CA TRP A 187 7.39 29.78 1.32
C TRP A 187 6.18 28.88 1.05
N LEU A 188 6.21 27.65 1.56
CA LEU A 188 5.09 26.70 1.46
C LEU A 188 3.84 27.25 2.15
N PHE A 189 4.00 27.92 3.29
CA PHE A 189 2.89 28.58 3.98
C PHE A 189 2.25 29.69 3.14
N HIS A 190 3.03 30.57 2.51
CA HIS A 190 2.48 31.58 1.60
C HIS A 190 1.79 30.98 0.39
N ARG A 191 2.34 29.89 -0.17
CA ARG A 191 1.68 29.13 -1.25
C ARG A 191 0.38 28.48 -0.79
N TRP A 192 0.35 27.95 0.43
CA TRP A 192 -0.84 27.38 1.03
C TRP A 192 -1.92 28.45 1.21
N LEU A 193 -1.58 29.62 1.77
CA LEU A 193 -2.51 30.74 1.94
C LEU A 193 -3.03 31.28 0.60
N ASP A 194 -2.20 31.33 -0.43
CA ASP A 194 -2.63 31.76 -1.78
C ASP A 194 -3.64 30.77 -2.38
N GLN A 195 -3.50 29.49 -2.05
CA GLN A 195 -4.34 28.42 -2.60
C GLN A 195 -5.56 28.04 -1.75
N HIS A 196 -5.56 28.26 -0.43
CA HIS A 196 -6.57 27.72 0.49
C HIS A 196 -7.41 28.79 1.18
N GLU A 197 -6.88 30.00 1.33
CA GLU A 197 -7.56 31.08 2.04
C GLU A 197 -8.05 32.14 1.07
N ASP A 198 -9.26 32.64 1.29
CA ASP A 198 -9.81 33.72 0.49
C ASP A 198 -9.34 35.08 1.04
N LEU A 199 -8.44 35.73 0.29
CA LEU A 199 -8.04 37.10 0.57
C LEU A 199 -9.23 38.06 0.60
N ALA A 200 -10.24 37.77 -0.22
CA ALA A 200 -11.47 38.55 -0.35
C ALA A 200 -12.59 38.12 0.61
N ASP A 201 -12.27 37.25 1.59
CA ASP A 201 -13.23 36.85 2.61
C ASP A 201 -13.92 38.07 3.27
N PRO A 202 -15.28 38.13 3.26
CA PRO A 202 -16.01 39.30 3.75
C PRO A 202 -15.74 39.65 5.21
N ASP A 203 -15.58 38.66 6.09
CA ASP A 203 -15.38 38.90 7.52
C ASP A 203 -14.01 39.56 7.75
N GLY A 204 -12.95 38.99 7.18
CA GLY A 204 -11.60 39.55 7.29
C GLY A 204 -11.44 40.93 6.61
N VAL A 205 -12.19 41.22 5.54
CA VAL A 205 -12.21 42.56 4.93
C VAL A 205 -12.99 43.54 5.81
N GLN A 206 -14.14 43.13 6.35
CA GLN A 206 -14.96 43.96 7.23
C GLN A 206 -14.19 44.36 8.50
N GLU A 207 -13.43 43.45 9.10
CA GLU A 207 -12.57 43.75 10.27
C GLU A 207 -11.57 44.90 10.03
N ILE A 208 -11.07 45.04 8.79
CA ILE A 208 -10.17 46.14 8.42
C ILE A 208 -10.99 47.41 8.14
N VAL A 209 -12.10 47.29 7.42
CA VAL A 209 -12.99 48.43 7.10
C VAL A 209 -13.56 49.07 8.37
N ASP A 210 -13.89 48.29 9.39
CA ASP A 210 -14.39 48.78 10.70
C ASP A 210 -13.34 49.63 11.44
N GLN A 211 -12.05 49.38 11.19
CA GLN A 211 -10.95 50.19 11.73
C GLN A 211 -10.67 51.44 10.89
N LEU A 212 -11.39 51.63 9.78
CA LEU A 212 -11.30 52.78 8.89
C LEU A 212 -12.63 53.56 8.84
N PRO A 213 -13.14 54.07 9.99
CA PRO A 213 -14.46 54.71 10.05
C PRO A 213 -14.55 55.97 9.18
N MET A 214 -13.42 56.59 8.84
CA MET A 214 -13.39 57.73 7.91
C MET A 214 -13.85 57.35 6.50
N LEU A 215 -13.76 56.09 6.08
CA LEU A 215 -14.26 55.66 4.77
C LEU A 215 -15.78 55.81 4.62
N ALA A 216 -16.52 55.84 5.74
CA ALA A 216 -17.96 56.11 5.74
C ALA A 216 -18.30 57.50 5.16
N ASP A 217 -17.38 58.47 5.24
CA ASP A 217 -17.53 59.80 4.63
C ASP A 217 -17.59 59.72 3.08
N LEU A 218 -17.12 58.61 2.48
CA LEU A 218 -17.15 58.35 1.03
C LEU A 218 -18.34 57.48 0.61
N GLY A 219 -19.32 57.29 1.51
CA GLY A 219 -20.54 56.55 1.25
C GLY A 219 -20.28 55.12 0.78
N GLU A 220 -20.92 54.73 -0.33
CA GLU A 220 -20.84 53.37 -0.86
C GLU A 220 -19.53 53.06 -1.63
N THR A 221 -18.56 53.98 -1.69
CA THR A 221 -17.31 53.80 -2.47
C THR A 221 -16.54 52.53 -2.07
N PHE A 222 -16.35 52.32 -0.77
CA PHE A 222 -15.65 51.17 -0.19
C PHE A 222 -16.64 50.12 0.37
N ALA A 223 -17.82 49.99 -0.23
CA ALA A 223 -18.78 48.96 0.16
C ALA A 223 -18.12 47.57 0.17
N LEU A 224 -18.39 46.78 1.21
CA LEU A 224 -17.74 45.49 1.46
C LEU A 224 -17.69 44.60 0.22
N LYS A 225 -18.86 44.41 -0.43
CA LYS A 225 -18.99 43.59 -1.64
C LYS A 225 -18.01 44.01 -2.75
N ARG A 226 -17.79 45.31 -2.93
CA ARG A 226 -16.90 45.84 -3.97
C ARG A 226 -15.43 45.61 -3.61
N VAL A 227 -15.04 45.89 -2.36
CA VAL A 227 -13.66 45.67 -1.91
C VAL A 227 -13.30 44.19 -2.02
N CYS A 228 -14.19 43.29 -1.59
CA CYS A 228 -14.05 41.85 -1.78
C CYS A 228 -13.88 41.52 -3.28
N ALA A 229 -14.79 41.99 -4.15
CA ALA A 229 -14.72 41.71 -5.58
C ALA A 229 -13.40 42.18 -6.25
N LEU A 230 -12.87 43.33 -5.83
CA LEU A 230 -11.59 43.87 -6.34
C LEU A 230 -10.39 43.09 -5.83
N LEU A 231 -10.32 42.78 -4.52
CA LEU A 231 -9.25 41.95 -3.94
C LEU A 231 -9.24 40.56 -4.56
N HIS A 232 -10.43 40.04 -4.85
CA HIS A 232 -10.63 38.76 -5.47
C HIS A 232 -10.07 38.70 -6.91
N GLY A 233 -10.15 39.82 -7.64
CA GLY A 233 -9.56 39.95 -8.97
C GLY A 233 -8.03 39.88 -8.98
N LEU A 234 -7.36 40.33 -7.90
CA LEU A 234 -5.89 40.37 -7.84
C LEU A 234 -5.23 38.99 -7.95
N ARG A 235 -5.88 37.96 -7.41
CA ARG A 235 -5.33 36.58 -7.34
C ARG A 235 -5.75 35.68 -8.50
N ARG A 236 -6.57 36.16 -9.44
CA ARG A 236 -7.00 35.36 -10.60
C ARG A 236 -5.94 35.16 -11.69
N GLY A 237 -4.89 35.98 -11.71
CA GLY A 237 -3.95 35.98 -12.83
C GLY A 237 -4.70 36.19 -14.16
N PRO A 238 -4.35 35.47 -15.25
CA PRO A 238 -5.02 35.61 -16.55
C PRO A 238 -6.54 35.37 -16.51
N ASP A 239 -7.04 34.60 -15.54
CA ASP A 239 -8.47 34.29 -15.39
C ASP A 239 -9.29 35.50 -14.88
N VAL A 240 -8.65 36.64 -14.57
CA VAL A 240 -9.38 37.89 -14.29
C VAL A 240 -10.23 38.35 -15.48
N GLY A 241 -9.88 37.88 -16.69
CA GLY A 241 -10.68 38.08 -17.90
C GLY A 241 -11.89 37.16 -18.05
N ASN A 242 -12.12 36.25 -17.09
CA ASN A 242 -13.20 35.27 -17.12
C ASN A 242 -14.57 35.94 -17.17
N ARG A 243 -15.44 35.42 -18.05
CA ARG A 243 -16.79 35.95 -18.27
C ARG A 243 -17.68 35.87 -17.03
N ASP A 244 -17.64 34.78 -16.28
CA ASP A 244 -18.44 34.58 -15.07
C ASP A 244 -18.00 35.56 -13.98
N TYR A 245 -16.69 35.74 -13.81
CA TYR A 245 -16.16 36.76 -12.89
C TYR A 245 -16.57 38.17 -13.33
N LEU A 246 -16.32 38.55 -14.58
CA LEU A 246 -16.67 39.88 -15.08
C LEU A 246 -18.18 40.15 -15.07
N ALA A 247 -19.03 39.13 -15.28
CA ALA A 247 -20.47 39.24 -15.17
C ALA A 247 -20.95 39.42 -13.72
N SER A 248 -20.15 39.00 -12.74
CA SER A 248 -20.45 39.24 -11.32
C SER A 248 -20.18 40.69 -10.87
N LEU A 249 -19.42 41.46 -11.67
CA LEU A 249 -19.04 42.85 -11.40
C LEU A 249 -20.05 43.84 -12.00
N SER A 250 -20.26 44.96 -11.32
CA SER A 250 -21.12 46.04 -11.81
C SER A 250 -20.43 46.84 -12.91
N ALA A 251 -20.97 46.79 -14.14
CA ALA A 251 -20.38 47.46 -15.30
C ALA A 251 -20.26 48.99 -15.14
N ASP A 252 -21.27 49.62 -14.54
CA ASP A 252 -21.33 51.03 -14.20
C ASP A 252 -22.29 51.23 -13.02
N ASP A 253 -21.75 51.37 -11.81
CA ASP A 253 -22.51 51.47 -10.57
C ASP A 253 -22.58 52.90 -10.05
N HIS A 254 -23.79 53.45 -9.91
CA HIS A 254 -24.02 54.80 -9.40
C HIS A 254 -24.13 54.79 -7.88
N LEU A 255 -23.24 55.51 -7.20
CA LEU A 255 -23.06 55.40 -5.75
C LEU A 255 -23.86 56.43 -4.95
N ARG A 256 -24.32 56.02 -3.76
CA ARG A 256 -24.65 56.98 -2.68
C ARG A 256 -23.37 57.43 -1.99
N ALA A 257 -22.73 58.47 -2.52
CA ALA A 257 -21.48 59.05 -2.03
C ALA A 257 -21.47 60.59 -2.22
N PRO A 258 -20.49 61.33 -1.67
CA PRO A 258 -20.37 62.77 -1.93
C PRO A 258 -20.19 63.09 -3.42
N GLY A 259 -21.14 63.84 -3.98
CA GLY A 259 -21.18 64.19 -5.41
C GLY A 259 -21.70 63.09 -6.32
N GLU A 260 -21.80 63.36 -7.62
CA GLU A 260 -22.17 62.35 -8.62
C GLU A 260 -20.98 61.41 -8.85
N GLN A 261 -21.12 60.15 -8.43
CA GLN A 261 -20.05 59.15 -8.48
C GLN A 261 -20.50 57.87 -9.16
N HIS A 262 -19.66 57.39 -10.06
CA HIS A 262 -19.82 56.11 -10.72
C HIS A 262 -18.57 55.26 -10.54
N VAL A 263 -18.75 53.95 -10.42
CA VAL A 263 -17.65 52.99 -10.35
C VAL A 263 -17.82 51.91 -11.40
N ARG A 264 -16.82 51.81 -12.28
CA ARG A 264 -16.76 50.78 -13.34
C ARG A 264 -15.89 49.64 -12.88
N GLU A 265 -16.48 48.72 -12.13
CA GLU A 265 -15.77 47.64 -11.43
C GLU A 265 -14.93 46.74 -12.37
N PRO A 266 -15.41 46.33 -13.58
CA PRO A 266 -14.60 45.54 -14.50
C PRO A 266 -13.28 46.22 -14.88
N ARG A 267 -13.30 47.55 -15.11
CA ARG A 267 -12.09 48.29 -15.46
C ARG A 267 -11.12 48.34 -14.28
N LEU A 268 -11.63 48.63 -13.09
CA LEU A 268 -10.82 48.68 -11.87
C LEU A 268 -10.17 47.33 -11.58
N ALA A 269 -10.96 46.25 -11.57
CA ALA A 269 -10.48 44.90 -11.29
C ALA A 269 -9.35 44.49 -12.24
N LEU A 270 -9.52 44.72 -13.54
CA LEU A 270 -8.54 44.37 -14.56
C LEU A 270 -7.24 45.18 -14.46
N LEU A 271 -7.34 46.50 -14.25
CA LEU A 271 -6.16 47.36 -14.10
C LEU A 271 -5.41 47.09 -12.79
N LEU A 272 -6.13 46.89 -11.69
CA LEU A 272 -5.53 46.58 -10.39
C LEU A 272 -4.87 45.19 -10.39
N ALA A 273 -5.50 44.19 -11.02
CA ALA A 273 -4.88 42.88 -11.19
C ALA A 273 -3.59 42.95 -12.02
N LEU A 274 -3.59 43.68 -13.14
CA LEU A 274 -2.39 43.89 -13.95
C LEU A 274 -1.31 44.68 -13.21
N ALA A 275 -1.68 45.72 -12.46
CA ALA A 275 -0.74 46.49 -11.64
C ALA A 275 -0.10 45.61 -10.55
N TYR A 276 -0.90 44.77 -9.88
CA TYR A 276 -0.39 43.81 -8.90
C TYR A 276 0.53 42.77 -9.56
N GLY A 277 0.12 42.18 -10.68
CA GLY A 277 0.91 41.21 -11.44
C GLY A 277 2.20 41.77 -12.03
N THR A 278 2.35 43.10 -12.13
CA THR A 278 3.58 43.77 -12.57
C THR A 278 4.40 44.38 -11.42
N ALA A 279 3.90 44.28 -10.17
CA ALA A 279 4.57 44.77 -8.97
C ALA A 279 5.61 43.77 -8.41
N ILE A 280 5.49 42.49 -8.80
CA ILE A 280 6.38 41.38 -8.46
C ILE A 280 6.48 41.19 -6.94
N GLU A 281 5.57 40.40 -6.37
CA GLU A 281 5.62 40.00 -4.96
C GLU A 281 6.62 38.86 -4.74
N MET A 282 7.49 39.03 -3.73
CA MET A 282 8.58 38.10 -3.44
C MET A 282 8.10 36.65 -3.20
N ALA A 283 7.04 36.46 -2.41
CA ALA A 283 6.48 35.14 -2.12
C ALA A 283 5.73 34.51 -3.32
N ALA A 284 5.35 35.32 -4.32
CA ALA A 284 4.66 34.87 -5.53
C ALA A 284 5.62 34.40 -6.64
N LEU A 285 6.94 34.57 -6.45
CA LEU A 285 7.96 34.13 -7.39
C LEU A 285 7.89 32.61 -7.66
N PRO A 286 8.15 32.16 -8.90
CA PRO A 286 8.00 30.75 -9.28
C PRO A 286 8.82 29.80 -8.40
N GLU A 287 8.41 28.53 -8.39
CA GLU A 287 8.99 27.48 -7.54
C GLU A 287 10.51 27.37 -7.68
N ILE A 288 11.06 27.66 -8.87
CA ILE A 288 12.50 27.63 -9.12
C ILE A 288 13.31 28.41 -8.08
N VAL A 289 12.78 29.52 -7.54
CA VAL A 289 13.47 30.31 -6.51
C VAL A 289 13.54 29.52 -5.19
N ALA A 290 12.44 28.88 -4.80
CA ALA A 290 12.38 28.02 -3.61
C ALA A 290 13.13 26.69 -3.78
N GLU A 291 13.15 26.13 -4.99
CA GLU A 291 13.93 24.94 -5.34
C GLU A 291 15.44 25.16 -5.14
N HIS A 292 15.91 26.41 -5.18
CA HIS A 292 17.30 26.78 -4.90
C HIS A 292 17.53 27.25 -3.46
N LEU A 293 16.61 26.94 -2.54
CA LEU A 293 16.84 27.03 -1.09
C LEU A 293 17.27 25.67 -0.53
N GLY A 294 18.18 25.69 0.45
CA GLY A 294 18.67 24.46 1.08
C GLY A 294 19.56 23.63 0.15
N ILE A 295 20.19 24.24 -0.85
CA ILE A 295 21.22 23.61 -1.71
C ILE A 295 22.55 24.36 -1.57
N PRO A 296 23.70 23.81 -2.01
CA PRO A 296 24.93 24.60 -2.09
C PRO A 296 24.69 25.79 -3.02
N HIS A 297 25.18 26.98 -2.64
CA HIS A 297 24.87 28.24 -3.34
C HIS A 297 23.36 28.50 -3.38
N GLU A 298 22.78 28.80 -2.22
CA GLU A 298 21.36 29.09 -2.12
C GLU A 298 21.02 30.54 -2.46
N VAL A 299 19.76 30.78 -2.79
CA VAL A 299 19.23 32.14 -2.98
C VAL A 299 19.25 32.89 -1.64
N ASP A 300 20.00 33.98 -1.59
CA ASP A 300 19.92 34.94 -0.47
C ASP A 300 18.62 35.75 -0.57
N LEU A 301 17.68 35.48 0.35
CA LEU A 301 16.39 36.16 0.42
C LEU A 301 16.52 37.67 0.69
N THR A 302 17.58 38.12 1.37
CA THR A 302 17.84 39.55 1.58
C THR A 302 18.30 40.22 0.29
N GLY A 303 19.22 39.59 -0.43
CA GLY A 303 19.67 40.02 -1.76
C GLY A 303 18.55 40.00 -2.80
N LEU A 304 17.68 38.99 -2.76
CA LEU A 304 16.47 38.91 -3.58
C LEU A 304 15.55 40.10 -3.32
N ARG A 305 15.27 40.43 -2.05
CA ARG A 305 14.44 41.58 -1.70
C ARG A 305 15.00 42.89 -2.28
N ARG A 306 16.30 43.14 -2.12
CA ARG A 306 16.96 44.32 -2.72
C ARG A 306 16.81 44.35 -4.24
N THR A 307 16.98 43.20 -4.90
CA THR A 307 16.80 43.07 -6.36
C THR A 307 15.39 43.48 -6.79
N LEU A 308 14.36 43.08 -6.03
CA LEU A 308 12.97 43.43 -6.33
C LEU A 308 12.64 44.91 -6.05
N ASP A 309 13.22 45.48 -4.98
CA ASP A 309 13.03 46.90 -4.64
C ASP A 309 13.66 47.84 -5.69
N GLU A 310 14.75 47.42 -6.32
CA GLU A 310 15.44 48.16 -7.38
C GLU A 310 14.88 47.86 -8.80
N ALA A 311 14.01 46.85 -8.93
CA ALA A 311 13.48 46.41 -10.21
C ALA A 311 12.52 47.41 -10.86
N VAL A 312 12.74 47.71 -12.14
CA VAL A 312 11.95 48.70 -12.88
C VAL A 312 11.56 48.22 -14.27
N TRP A 313 10.35 48.58 -14.72
CA TRP A 313 9.94 48.43 -16.12
C TRP A 313 10.52 49.59 -16.93
N GLY A 314 11.59 49.32 -17.67
CA GLY A 314 12.20 50.26 -18.61
C GLY A 314 11.64 50.12 -20.03
N GLY A 315 12.30 50.77 -20.99
CA GLY A 315 11.90 50.75 -22.40
C GLY A 315 10.79 51.74 -22.75
N SER A 316 10.17 51.55 -23.91
CA SER A 316 8.98 52.32 -24.32
C SER A 316 7.72 51.77 -23.63
N TYR A 317 6.72 52.61 -23.39
CA TYR A 317 5.44 52.19 -22.79
C TYR A 317 4.78 51.00 -23.52
N ASP A 318 4.88 50.94 -24.86
CA ASP A 318 4.30 49.87 -25.66
C ASP A 318 5.02 48.52 -25.53
N LEU A 319 6.32 48.53 -25.21
CA LEU A 319 7.17 47.34 -25.05
C LEU A 319 8.03 47.46 -23.78
N PRO A 320 7.44 47.34 -22.59
CA PRO A 320 8.16 47.41 -21.33
C PRO A 320 9.13 46.23 -21.18
N VAL A 321 10.33 46.55 -20.70
CA VAL A 321 11.37 45.56 -20.41
C VAL A 321 11.70 45.60 -18.92
N LEU A 322 11.55 44.48 -18.22
CA LEU A 322 11.93 44.36 -16.82
C LEU A 322 13.46 44.43 -16.70
N ARG A 323 13.95 45.43 -15.96
CA ARG A 323 15.36 45.62 -15.59
C ARG A 323 15.55 45.20 -14.15
N ALA A 324 16.41 44.22 -13.92
CA ALA A 324 16.75 43.74 -12.57
C ALA A 324 18.17 43.17 -12.54
N GLU A 325 18.96 43.60 -11.56
CA GLU A 325 20.32 43.08 -11.31
C GLU A 325 20.28 41.85 -10.39
N CYS A 326 20.32 40.67 -10.99
CA CYS A 326 20.13 39.42 -10.29
C CYS A 326 21.45 38.86 -9.76
N HIS A 327 21.49 38.49 -8.48
CA HIS A 327 22.69 37.95 -7.83
C HIS A 327 22.70 36.41 -7.79
N HIS A 328 21.68 35.76 -8.34
CA HIS A 328 21.55 34.30 -8.41
C HIS A 328 20.80 33.89 -9.68
N GLU A 329 21.14 32.73 -10.26
CA GLU A 329 20.64 32.20 -11.53
C GLU A 329 19.13 31.91 -11.47
N ALA A 330 18.69 31.24 -10.39
CA ALA A 330 17.28 31.00 -10.10
C ALA A 330 16.43 32.28 -10.02
N VAL A 331 17.00 33.41 -9.60
CA VAL A 331 16.28 34.70 -9.57
C VAL A 331 16.08 35.24 -10.99
N VAL A 332 17.08 35.14 -11.86
CA VAL A 332 16.93 35.50 -13.29
C VAL A 332 15.81 34.70 -13.94
N GLU A 333 15.87 33.38 -13.82
CA GLU A 333 14.86 32.49 -14.40
C GLU A 333 13.48 32.68 -13.75
N GLY A 334 13.43 32.88 -12.43
CA GLY A 334 12.20 33.18 -11.70
C GLY A 334 11.54 34.48 -12.18
N LEU A 335 12.31 35.55 -12.41
CA LEU A 335 11.79 36.80 -12.96
C LEU A 335 11.35 36.67 -14.41
N ARG A 336 12.05 35.85 -15.22
CA ARG A 336 11.64 35.57 -16.61
C ARG A 336 10.29 34.88 -16.66
N GLU A 337 10.12 33.82 -15.89
CA GLU A 337 8.86 33.07 -15.81
C GLU A 337 7.74 33.89 -15.17
N TYR A 338 8.04 34.70 -14.15
CA TYR A 338 7.07 35.64 -13.58
C TYR A 338 6.61 36.68 -14.62
N THR A 339 7.54 37.24 -15.39
CA THR A 339 7.24 38.20 -16.46
C THR A 339 6.39 37.59 -17.56
N ALA A 340 6.65 36.34 -17.95
CA ALA A 340 5.82 35.63 -18.92
C ALA A 340 4.37 35.47 -18.42
N ARG A 341 4.16 35.11 -17.15
CA ARG A 341 2.82 35.07 -16.54
C ARG A 341 2.14 36.43 -16.49
N ALA A 342 2.89 37.50 -16.18
CA ALA A 342 2.37 38.85 -16.21
C ALA A 342 1.99 39.29 -17.65
N ASP A 343 2.74 38.85 -18.67
CA ASP A 343 2.43 39.08 -20.09
C ASP A 343 1.15 38.35 -20.50
N GLU A 344 0.93 37.11 -20.05
CA GLU A 344 -0.34 36.39 -20.26
C GLU A 344 -1.53 37.12 -19.62
N LEU A 345 -1.35 37.63 -18.40
CA LEU A 345 -2.34 38.49 -17.72
C LEU A 345 -2.61 39.76 -18.53
N LEU A 346 -1.58 40.44 -19.03
CA LEU A 346 -1.72 41.60 -19.91
C LEU A 346 -2.55 41.26 -21.16
N HIS A 347 -2.27 40.13 -21.81
CA HIS A 347 -3.04 39.67 -22.97
C HIS A 347 -4.50 39.40 -22.60
N ALA A 348 -4.76 38.76 -21.45
CA ALA A 348 -6.11 38.52 -20.96
C ALA A 348 -6.88 39.84 -20.72
N VAL A 349 -6.24 40.82 -20.07
CA VAL A 349 -6.81 42.14 -19.82
C VAL A 349 -7.07 42.90 -21.13
N ARG A 350 -6.14 42.88 -22.08
CA ARG A 350 -6.29 43.55 -23.40
C ARG A 350 -7.45 43.00 -24.22
N ARG A 351 -7.78 41.70 -24.09
CA ARG A 351 -8.96 41.11 -24.77
C ARG A 351 -10.27 41.73 -24.31
N VAL A 352 -10.32 42.26 -23.09
CA VAL A 352 -11.51 42.87 -22.49
C VAL A 352 -11.46 44.40 -22.57
N LEU A 353 -10.36 45.01 -22.11
CA LEU A 353 -10.13 46.46 -22.13
C LEU A 353 -9.51 46.93 -23.46
N THR A 354 -10.27 46.80 -24.55
CA THR A 354 -9.80 47.12 -25.91
C THR A 354 -9.54 48.61 -26.17
N THR A 355 -10.15 49.50 -25.37
CA THR A 355 -10.08 50.96 -25.55
C THR A 355 -9.08 51.64 -24.61
N HIS A 356 -8.45 50.91 -23.70
CA HIS A 356 -7.44 51.45 -22.78
C HIS A 356 -6.05 51.36 -23.41
N PRO A 357 -5.21 52.40 -23.33
CA PRO A 357 -3.84 52.35 -23.85
C PRO A 357 -2.99 51.46 -22.93
N LEU A 358 -2.97 50.16 -23.18
CA LEU A 358 -2.16 49.19 -22.42
C LEU A 358 -0.90 48.82 -23.20
N PRO A 359 0.20 48.43 -22.53
CA PRO A 359 1.39 47.88 -23.18
C PRO A 359 1.06 46.72 -24.11
N THR A 360 1.80 46.54 -25.20
CA THR A 360 1.57 45.45 -26.16
C THR A 360 2.14 44.13 -25.67
N ARG A 361 3.30 44.17 -25.01
CA ARG A 361 3.97 42.97 -24.51
C ARG A 361 4.93 43.32 -23.38
N LEU A 362 5.00 42.47 -22.36
CA LEU A 362 6.02 42.53 -21.30
C LEU A 362 7.18 41.59 -21.62
N THR A 363 8.41 42.05 -21.40
CA THR A 363 9.62 41.25 -21.63
C THR A 363 10.59 41.35 -20.47
N SER A 364 11.48 40.37 -20.33
CA SER A 364 12.46 40.24 -19.24
C SER A 364 13.90 40.19 -19.75
N ASP A 365 14.14 40.72 -20.94
CA ASP A 365 15.44 40.67 -21.63
C ASP A 365 16.56 41.39 -20.85
N GLU A 366 16.20 42.36 -20.01
CA GLU A 366 17.14 43.08 -19.12
C GLU A 366 17.10 42.58 -17.65
N ALA A 367 16.47 41.44 -17.36
CA ALA A 367 16.68 40.70 -16.12
C ALA A 367 17.97 39.89 -16.28
N ALA A 368 19.07 40.44 -15.78
CA ALA A 368 20.42 39.99 -16.09
C ALA A 368 21.27 39.76 -14.82
N PRO A 369 22.33 38.95 -14.91
CA PRO A 369 23.27 38.80 -13.80
C PRO A 369 23.90 40.15 -13.42
N ALA A 370 23.94 40.45 -12.13
CA ALA A 370 24.73 41.57 -11.61
C ALA A 370 26.21 41.39 -11.97
N ALA A 371 26.93 42.50 -12.15
CA ALA A 371 28.31 42.46 -12.62
C ALA A 371 29.21 41.61 -11.69
N GLY A 372 29.75 40.51 -12.23
CA GLY A 372 30.61 39.59 -11.46
C GLY A 372 29.88 38.59 -10.56
N ALA A 373 28.54 38.53 -10.57
CA ALA A 373 27.78 37.58 -9.75
C ALA A 373 27.97 36.12 -10.22
N PHE A 374 27.78 35.86 -11.52
CA PHE A 374 27.96 34.53 -12.13
C PHE A 374 28.15 34.66 -13.65
N THR A 375 28.76 33.64 -14.28
CA THR A 375 29.17 33.68 -15.70
C THR A 375 28.33 32.80 -16.63
N GLY A 376 27.59 31.83 -16.09
CA GLY A 376 26.71 30.96 -16.86
C GLY A 376 26.05 29.89 -16.00
N TRP A 377 24.92 29.36 -16.48
CA TRP A 377 24.15 28.29 -15.82
C TRP A 377 23.45 27.42 -16.86
N ALA A 378 23.01 26.24 -16.43
CA ALA A 378 22.24 25.33 -17.25
C ALA A 378 21.16 24.66 -16.40
N ARG A 379 19.99 24.42 -17.01
CA ARG A 379 18.90 23.65 -16.43
C ARG A 379 18.67 22.41 -17.28
N PHE A 380 18.40 21.27 -16.64
CA PHE A 380 17.95 20.08 -17.36
C PHE A 380 16.64 20.42 -18.10
N ARG A 381 16.67 20.25 -19.42
CA ARG A 381 15.49 20.40 -20.26
C ARG A 381 14.97 19.02 -20.63
N ILE A 382 13.66 18.90 -20.61
CA ILE A 382 13.00 17.68 -21.04
C ILE A 382 12.96 17.67 -22.57
N ASP A 383 13.32 16.54 -23.18
CA ASP A 383 13.10 16.31 -24.60
C ASP A 383 11.62 16.00 -24.82
N GLU A 384 10.86 17.02 -25.25
CA GLU A 384 9.43 16.92 -25.53
C GLU A 384 9.10 15.76 -26.47
N ARG A 385 9.95 15.42 -27.44
CA ARG A 385 9.69 14.30 -28.37
C ARG A 385 9.79 12.94 -27.68
N ARG A 386 10.76 12.76 -26.78
CA ARG A 386 10.92 11.53 -26.00
C ARG A 386 9.86 11.40 -24.92
N VAL A 387 9.56 12.47 -24.19
CA VAL A 387 8.50 12.45 -23.18
C VAL A 387 7.13 12.25 -23.81
N ARG A 388 6.88 12.80 -25.00
CA ARG A 388 5.69 12.47 -25.79
C ARG A 388 5.59 10.96 -26.08
N SER A 389 6.69 10.32 -26.46
CA SER A 389 6.69 8.88 -26.77
C SER A 389 6.45 8.01 -25.52
N LEU A 390 6.99 8.43 -24.36
CA LEU A 390 6.74 7.80 -23.07
C LEU A 390 5.29 7.98 -22.58
N LEU A 391 4.73 9.19 -22.69
CA LEU A 391 3.36 9.52 -22.27
C LEU A 391 2.28 8.92 -23.19
N MET A 392 2.59 8.74 -24.49
CA MET A 392 1.70 8.09 -25.46
C MET A 392 1.90 6.57 -25.52
N GLY A 393 2.88 6.03 -24.79
CA GLY A 393 3.26 4.62 -24.82
C GLY A 393 2.80 3.84 -23.58
N VAL A 394 2.74 2.52 -23.72
CA VAL A 394 2.49 1.59 -22.59
C VAL A 394 3.67 1.51 -21.62
N GLU A 395 4.82 2.11 -21.93
CA GLU A 395 6.02 2.09 -21.07
C GLU A 395 5.77 2.79 -19.72
N LEU A 396 4.97 3.85 -19.69
CA LEU A 396 4.64 4.56 -18.45
C LEU A 396 3.41 3.98 -17.74
N TYR A 397 2.41 3.53 -18.50
CA TYR A 397 1.08 3.17 -17.98
C TYR A 397 0.81 1.66 -17.93
N ARG A 398 1.73 0.84 -18.44
CA ARG A 398 1.73 -0.63 -18.55
C ARG A 398 0.57 -1.25 -19.35
N ASP A 399 -0.59 -0.61 -19.42
CA ASP A 399 -1.82 -1.17 -19.98
C ASP A 399 -2.77 -0.09 -20.55
N ARG A 400 -3.31 -0.35 -21.75
CA ARG A 400 -4.20 0.54 -22.51
C ARG A 400 -5.57 0.71 -21.86
N ASP A 401 -5.99 -0.22 -21.01
CA ASP A 401 -7.26 -0.17 -20.30
C ASP A 401 -7.36 1.03 -19.35
N LEU A 402 -6.21 1.62 -19.00
CA LEU A 402 -6.15 2.87 -18.24
C LEU A 402 -6.89 4.02 -18.95
N ALA A 403 -6.84 4.11 -20.28
CA ALA A 403 -7.53 5.19 -21.00
C ALA A 403 -9.05 5.13 -20.83
N VAL A 404 -9.63 3.92 -20.84
CA VAL A 404 -11.07 3.71 -20.58
C VAL A 404 -11.41 4.06 -19.13
N ARG A 405 -10.55 3.68 -18.19
CA ARG A 405 -10.69 4.03 -16.77
C ARG A 405 -10.68 5.55 -16.56
N GLU A 406 -9.71 6.27 -17.14
CA GLU A 406 -9.61 7.73 -17.01
C GLU A 406 -10.79 8.44 -17.68
N LEU A 407 -11.27 7.95 -18.83
CA LEU A 407 -12.52 8.45 -19.44
C LEU A 407 -13.70 8.35 -18.48
N TYR A 408 -13.88 7.18 -17.84
CA TYR A 408 -14.97 6.98 -16.88
C TYR A 408 -14.82 7.87 -15.65
N GLN A 409 -13.61 8.00 -15.08
CA GLN A 409 -13.38 8.82 -13.90
C GLN A 409 -13.57 10.32 -14.19
N ASN A 410 -13.18 10.81 -15.37
CA ASN A 410 -13.43 12.19 -15.78
C ASN A 410 -14.92 12.47 -15.96
N ALA A 411 -15.66 11.54 -16.56
CA ALA A 411 -17.12 11.61 -16.63
C ALA A 411 -17.78 11.57 -15.24
N LEU A 412 -17.28 10.72 -14.34
CA LEU A 412 -17.73 10.61 -12.95
C LEU A 412 -17.52 11.92 -12.19
N ASP A 413 -16.34 12.54 -12.29
CA ASP A 413 -16.03 13.83 -11.66
C ASP A 413 -16.92 14.95 -12.19
N ALA A 414 -17.13 15.02 -13.52
CA ALA A 414 -18.02 16.01 -14.13
C ALA A 414 -19.48 15.85 -13.64
N CYS A 415 -19.94 14.62 -13.46
CA CYS A 415 -21.27 14.34 -12.91
C CYS A 415 -21.35 14.67 -11.41
N ARG A 416 -20.33 14.32 -10.61
CA ARG A 416 -20.27 14.68 -9.17
C ARG A 416 -20.32 16.18 -8.99
N TYR A 417 -19.58 16.93 -9.81
CA TYR A 417 -19.55 18.39 -9.73
C TYR A 417 -20.92 18.97 -10.05
N ARG A 418 -21.56 18.54 -11.14
CA ARG A 418 -22.92 18.97 -11.44
C ARG A 418 -23.91 18.66 -10.33
N ARG A 419 -23.81 17.48 -9.69
CA ARG A 419 -24.65 17.12 -8.53
C ARG A 419 -24.45 18.11 -7.39
N ALA A 420 -23.22 18.36 -6.96
CA ALA A 420 -22.93 19.30 -5.87
C ALA A 420 -23.49 20.70 -6.15
N ARG A 421 -23.30 21.20 -7.38
CA ARG A 421 -23.85 22.50 -7.79
C ARG A 421 -25.39 22.53 -7.79
N THR A 422 -26.02 21.49 -8.33
CA THR A 422 -27.50 21.38 -8.36
C THR A 422 -28.06 21.31 -6.93
N GLU A 423 -27.41 20.54 -6.05
CA GLU A 423 -27.80 20.43 -4.65
C GLU A 423 -27.68 21.76 -3.90
N TYR A 424 -26.59 22.50 -4.11
CA TYR A 424 -26.44 23.84 -3.56
C TYR A 424 -27.51 24.81 -4.08
N LEU A 425 -27.82 24.78 -5.38
CA LEU A 425 -28.86 25.61 -5.98
C LEU A 425 -30.26 25.30 -5.45
N ASP A 426 -30.60 24.01 -5.30
CA ASP A 426 -31.89 23.57 -4.74
C ASP A 426 -32.06 24.06 -3.29
N ARG A 427 -30.98 24.02 -2.50
CA ARG A 427 -30.97 24.50 -1.11
C ARG A 427 -31.05 26.03 -1.00
N THR A 428 -30.38 26.77 -1.88
CA THR A 428 -30.23 28.23 -1.78
C THR A 428 -31.27 29.03 -2.56
N LYS A 429 -31.91 28.44 -3.58
CA LYS A 429 -32.94 29.10 -4.40
C LYS A 429 -34.31 28.42 -4.24
N PRO A 430 -35.00 28.57 -3.09
CA PRO A 430 -36.24 27.84 -2.74
C PRO A 430 -37.45 28.11 -3.65
N ARG A 431 -37.35 29.04 -4.61
CA ARG A 431 -38.39 29.32 -5.61
C ARG A 431 -38.31 28.44 -6.86
N ALA A 432 -37.27 27.63 -7.00
CA ALA A 432 -37.09 26.69 -8.11
C ALA A 432 -36.61 25.34 -7.54
N SER A 433 -37.13 24.23 -8.07
CA SER A 433 -36.63 22.90 -7.73
C SER A 433 -35.66 22.44 -8.81
N TYR A 434 -34.45 22.10 -8.40
CA TYR A 434 -33.41 21.61 -9.29
C TYR A 434 -33.20 20.13 -9.02
N THR A 435 -33.42 19.30 -10.04
CA THR A 435 -33.18 17.85 -9.94
C THR A 435 -32.14 17.43 -10.97
N TYR A 436 -31.23 16.56 -10.55
CA TYR A 436 -30.18 16.06 -11.42
C TYR A 436 -30.08 14.55 -11.37
N ASN A 437 -30.14 13.93 -12.55
CA ASN A 437 -29.94 12.50 -12.75
C ASN A 437 -28.69 12.30 -13.61
N GLY A 438 -27.56 12.04 -12.96
CA GLY A 438 -26.29 11.79 -13.64
C GLY A 438 -26.32 10.54 -14.52
N ARG A 439 -25.71 10.62 -15.70
CA ARG A 439 -25.65 9.59 -16.73
C ARG A 439 -24.31 9.62 -17.43
N ILE A 440 -23.73 8.44 -17.63
CA ILE A 440 -22.50 8.22 -18.38
C ILE A 440 -22.79 7.15 -19.45
N ALA A 441 -22.37 7.39 -20.69
CA ALA A 441 -22.60 6.48 -21.80
C ALA A 441 -21.31 6.26 -22.60
N PHE A 442 -20.97 5.00 -22.83
CA PHE A 442 -19.87 4.56 -23.69
C PHE A 442 -20.43 3.92 -24.95
N CYS A 443 -19.90 4.29 -26.10
CA CYS A 443 -20.27 3.73 -27.40
C CYS A 443 -18.99 3.47 -28.21
N GLN A 444 -18.73 2.22 -28.55
CA GLN A 444 -17.66 1.84 -29.47
C GLN A 444 -18.27 1.40 -30.80
N GLY A 445 -17.82 1.98 -31.90
CA GLY A 445 -18.41 1.75 -33.22
C GLY A 445 -17.53 2.27 -34.34
N VAL A 446 -18.13 2.38 -35.53
CA VAL A 446 -17.50 2.92 -36.73
C VAL A 446 -18.33 4.12 -37.20
N ASP A 447 -17.68 5.23 -37.50
CA ASP A 447 -18.36 6.43 -37.99
C ASP A 447 -18.79 6.31 -39.46
N GLU A 448 -19.45 7.35 -40.00
CA GLU A 448 -19.91 7.38 -41.40
C GLU A 448 -18.75 7.30 -42.41
N ASP A 449 -17.54 7.70 -42.01
CA ASP A 449 -16.33 7.68 -42.82
C ASP A 449 -15.57 6.34 -42.72
N GLY A 450 -16.09 5.37 -41.98
CA GLY A 450 -15.47 4.05 -41.81
C GLY A 450 -14.39 4.00 -40.73
N ARG A 451 -14.25 5.04 -39.89
CA ARG A 451 -13.22 5.11 -38.83
C ARG A 451 -13.75 4.55 -37.52
N ALA A 452 -12.98 3.65 -36.90
CA ALA A 452 -13.29 3.10 -35.59
C ALA A 452 -13.17 4.19 -34.51
N TYR A 453 -14.14 4.23 -33.58
CA TYR A 453 -14.14 5.19 -32.49
C TYR A 453 -14.60 4.58 -31.17
N LEU A 454 -14.14 5.19 -30.07
CA LEU A 454 -14.67 5.04 -28.72
C LEU A 454 -15.19 6.39 -28.24
N GLU A 455 -16.47 6.49 -27.93
CA GLU A 455 -17.11 7.69 -27.43
C GLU A 455 -17.56 7.52 -25.98
N CYS A 456 -17.22 8.48 -25.13
CA CYS A 456 -17.74 8.64 -23.77
C CYS A 456 -18.54 9.94 -23.69
N GLN A 457 -19.79 9.85 -23.28
CA GLN A 457 -20.69 10.98 -23.08
C GLN A 457 -21.16 11.03 -21.62
N ASP A 458 -21.00 12.19 -21.00
CA ASP A 458 -21.56 12.51 -19.69
C ASP A 458 -22.55 13.67 -19.81
N ASN A 459 -23.52 13.72 -18.90
CA ASN A 459 -24.36 14.88 -18.69
C ASN A 459 -23.89 15.69 -17.47
N GLY A 460 -22.59 15.74 -17.22
CA GLY A 460 -21.99 16.49 -16.12
C GLY A 460 -22.02 17.99 -16.36
N VAL A 461 -21.10 18.70 -15.69
CA VAL A 461 -21.10 20.16 -15.65
C VAL A 461 -20.61 20.83 -16.95
N GLY A 462 -19.90 20.07 -17.80
CA GLY A 462 -19.26 20.56 -19.04
C GLY A 462 -18.00 21.41 -18.80
N MET A 463 -17.38 21.86 -19.90
CA MET A 463 -16.19 22.72 -19.91
C MET A 463 -16.45 23.97 -20.75
N GLY A 464 -15.92 25.12 -20.33
CA GLY A 464 -15.89 26.36 -21.09
C GLY A 464 -14.58 26.52 -21.87
N GLU A 465 -14.39 27.70 -22.47
CA GLU A 465 -13.18 27.99 -23.25
C GLU A 465 -11.93 28.04 -22.36
N GLU A 466 -12.07 28.45 -21.11
CA GLU A 466 -10.96 28.57 -20.16
C GLU A 466 -10.54 27.20 -19.61
N GLU A 467 -11.48 26.33 -19.25
CA GLU A 467 -11.14 24.96 -18.85
C GLU A 467 -10.46 24.20 -20.00
N LEU A 468 -10.89 24.44 -21.25
CA LEU A 468 -10.25 23.88 -22.44
C LEU A 468 -8.83 24.43 -22.66
N ARG A 469 -8.57 25.71 -22.38
CA ARG A 469 -7.23 26.32 -22.52
C ARG A 469 -6.29 26.00 -21.34
N GLY A 470 -6.85 25.84 -20.14
CA GLY A 470 -6.13 25.59 -18.89
C GLY A 470 -6.03 24.11 -18.57
N VAL A 471 -6.91 23.62 -17.68
CA VAL A 471 -6.83 22.27 -17.09
C VAL A 471 -6.92 21.12 -18.09
N PHE A 472 -7.58 21.32 -19.24
CA PHE A 472 -7.65 20.28 -20.27
C PHE A 472 -6.37 20.17 -21.10
N SER A 473 -5.61 21.27 -21.23
CA SER A 473 -4.48 21.38 -22.17
C SER A 473 -3.12 21.49 -21.50
N ASN A 474 -3.10 21.75 -20.19
CA ASN A 474 -1.87 21.83 -19.41
C ASN A 474 -1.67 20.54 -18.62
N ALA A 475 -0.70 19.73 -19.03
CA ALA A 475 -0.38 18.47 -18.37
C ALA A 475 0.09 18.72 -16.93
N GLY A 476 -0.68 18.23 -15.95
CA GLY A 476 -0.40 18.39 -14.51
C GLY A 476 -1.29 19.43 -13.81
N ALA A 477 -2.04 20.26 -14.55
CA ALA A 477 -3.01 21.18 -13.95
C ALA A 477 -4.26 20.42 -13.48
N ARG A 478 -4.72 20.68 -12.25
CA ARG A 478 -5.90 20.01 -11.69
C ARG A 478 -7.11 20.94 -11.69
N PHE A 479 -8.26 20.39 -12.06
CA PHE A 479 -9.54 21.09 -11.92
C PHE A 479 -9.81 21.53 -10.47
N ALA A 480 -9.52 20.65 -9.50
CA ALA A 480 -9.69 20.96 -8.07
C ALA A 480 -8.79 22.11 -7.56
N GLU A 481 -7.75 22.47 -8.30
CA GLU A 481 -6.85 23.56 -7.96
C GLU A 481 -7.29 24.92 -8.53
N GLN A 482 -8.29 24.94 -9.43
CA GLN A 482 -8.81 26.18 -10.00
C GLN A 482 -9.50 27.03 -8.94
N LEU A 483 -9.20 28.33 -8.94
CA LEU A 483 -9.73 29.28 -7.96
C LEU A 483 -11.26 29.31 -7.97
N ASP A 484 -11.87 29.32 -9.15
CA ASP A 484 -13.34 29.37 -9.30
C ASP A 484 -14.02 28.17 -8.65
N PHE A 485 -13.43 26.97 -8.75
CA PHE A 485 -13.94 25.77 -8.09
C PHE A 485 -13.80 25.86 -6.55
N LYS A 486 -12.66 26.35 -6.06
CA LYS A 486 -12.40 26.48 -4.61
C LYS A 486 -13.36 27.44 -3.92
N LEU A 487 -13.68 28.57 -4.57
CA LEU A 487 -14.66 29.52 -4.06
C LEU A 487 -16.05 28.90 -3.97
N GLU A 488 -16.44 28.19 -5.02
CA GLU A 488 -17.73 27.52 -5.05
C GLU A 488 -17.80 26.44 -3.97
N GLN A 489 -16.72 25.68 -3.77
CA GLN A 489 -16.60 24.74 -2.67
C GLN A 489 -16.65 25.44 -1.29
N ALA A 490 -16.08 26.64 -1.15
CA ALA A 490 -16.20 27.42 0.08
C ALA A 490 -17.66 27.83 0.35
N GLU A 491 -18.40 28.25 -0.67
CA GLU A 491 -19.83 28.54 -0.55
C GLU A 491 -20.65 27.29 -0.23
N TRP A 492 -20.31 26.13 -0.82
CA TRP A 492 -20.91 24.85 -0.49
C TRP A 492 -20.68 24.43 0.97
N ARG A 493 -19.51 24.74 1.53
CA ARG A 493 -19.20 24.48 2.95
C ARG A 493 -20.00 25.37 3.91
N LYS A 494 -20.39 26.57 3.47
CA LYS A 494 -21.23 27.50 4.26
C LYS A 494 -22.71 27.09 4.28
N ALA A 495 -23.16 26.23 3.38
CA ALA A 495 -24.52 25.69 3.42
C ALA A 495 -24.72 24.81 4.65
N ASP A 496 -25.97 24.74 5.16
CA ASP A 496 -26.34 23.88 6.28
C ASP A 496 -27.40 22.84 5.85
N PRO A 497 -27.07 21.54 5.79
CA PRO A 497 -25.73 20.98 5.99
C PRO A 497 -24.76 21.35 4.84
N PRO A 498 -23.44 21.17 4.99
CA PRO A 498 -22.47 21.39 3.91
C PRO A 498 -22.76 20.51 2.69
N VAL A 499 -22.41 20.99 1.49
CA VAL A 499 -22.41 20.18 0.27
C VAL A 499 -21.00 19.65 0.02
N GLU A 500 -20.85 18.32 0.05
CA GLU A 500 -19.56 17.67 -0.08
C GLU A 500 -19.24 17.28 -1.54
N PHE A 501 -17.98 17.48 -1.93
CA PHE A 501 -17.46 17.07 -3.22
C PHE A 501 -16.04 16.54 -3.08
N HIS A 502 -15.84 15.29 -3.51
CA HIS A 502 -14.55 14.61 -3.51
C HIS A 502 -14.14 14.25 -4.95
N PRO A 503 -13.20 15.00 -5.56
CA PRO A 503 -12.72 14.73 -6.92
C PRO A 503 -11.82 13.49 -6.98
N ASN A 504 -11.91 12.70 -8.04
CA ASN A 504 -11.01 11.58 -8.30
C ASN A 504 -9.70 12.02 -8.97
N SER A 505 -9.75 13.09 -9.78
CA SER A 505 -8.59 13.61 -10.51
C SER A 505 -7.49 14.18 -9.58
N ARG A 506 -6.45 13.37 -9.31
CA ARG A 506 -5.30 13.75 -8.46
C ARG A 506 -4.00 14.10 -9.20
N PHE A 507 -3.88 13.86 -10.51
CA PHE A 507 -2.59 14.01 -11.22
C PHE A 507 -2.61 14.97 -12.42
N GLY A 508 -3.79 15.37 -12.93
CA GLY A 508 -3.88 16.33 -14.06
C GLY A 508 -3.31 15.83 -15.40
N ILE A 509 -3.05 14.52 -15.55
CA ILE A 509 -2.48 13.91 -16.77
C ILE A 509 -3.43 12.94 -17.48
N GLY A 510 -4.65 12.75 -16.96
CA GLY A 510 -5.58 11.70 -17.42
C GLY A 510 -5.94 11.78 -18.91
N VAL A 511 -6.04 12.98 -19.47
CA VAL A 511 -6.35 13.20 -20.90
C VAL A 511 -5.24 12.67 -21.83
N LEU A 512 -3.99 12.66 -21.36
CA LEU A 512 -2.87 12.16 -22.16
C LEU A 512 -2.95 10.65 -22.39
N SER A 513 -3.56 9.92 -21.46
CA SER A 513 -3.78 8.48 -21.58
C SER A 513 -4.61 8.10 -22.81
N TYR A 514 -5.45 9.02 -23.32
CA TYR A 514 -6.31 8.79 -24.47
C TYR A 514 -5.51 8.54 -25.76
N PHE A 515 -4.32 9.15 -25.87
CA PHE A 515 -3.43 8.96 -27.01
C PHE A 515 -2.79 7.56 -27.06
N MET A 516 -2.95 6.73 -26.01
CA MET A 516 -2.60 5.31 -26.08
C MET A 516 -3.58 4.51 -26.95
N LEU A 517 -4.81 5.01 -27.14
CA LEU A 517 -5.85 4.36 -27.94
C LEU A 517 -6.16 5.08 -29.25
N ALA A 518 -5.93 6.39 -29.34
CA ALA A 518 -6.40 7.22 -30.44
C ALA A 518 -5.36 8.24 -30.94
N ASP A 519 -5.41 8.52 -32.24
CA ASP A 519 -4.59 9.59 -32.87
C ASP A 519 -5.35 10.91 -32.97
N GLU A 520 -6.69 10.88 -32.95
CA GLU A 520 -7.57 12.06 -32.92
C GLU A 520 -8.53 11.96 -31.72
N ILE A 521 -8.57 13.03 -30.93
CA ILE A 521 -9.53 13.22 -29.83
C ILE A 521 -10.45 14.36 -30.21
N ARG A 522 -11.75 14.09 -30.27
CA ARG A 522 -12.78 15.10 -30.49
C ARG A 522 -13.59 15.32 -29.22
N VAL A 523 -13.62 16.55 -28.75
CA VAL A 523 -14.37 16.96 -27.55
C VAL A 523 -15.48 17.90 -27.96
N THR A 524 -16.71 17.56 -27.60
CA THR A 524 -17.86 18.47 -27.69
C THR A 524 -18.37 18.73 -26.29
N THR A 525 -18.52 19.98 -25.89
CA THR A 525 -18.86 20.31 -24.50
C THR A 525 -19.73 21.56 -24.40
N CYS A 526 -20.53 21.62 -23.33
CA CYS A 526 -21.35 22.77 -22.99
C CYS A 526 -21.32 22.96 -21.47
N ARG A 527 -20.71 24.06 -21.03
CA ARG A 527 -20.63 24.42 -19.60
C ARG A 527 -22.00 24.86 -19.07
N MET A 528 -22.38 24.34 -17.91
CA MET A 528 -23.38 24.95 -17.01
C MET A 528 -22.63 25.85 -16.04
N ASP A 529 -23.01 27.11 -15.89
CA ASP A 529 -22.39 28.05 -14.93
C ASP A 529 -22.95 27.87 -13.50
N ALA A 530 -22.50 28.68 -12.55
CA ALA A 530 -22.95 28.62 -11.15
C ALA A 530 -24.43 29.05 -10.95
N SER A 531 -25.05 29.66 -11.96
CA SER A 531 -26.43 30.16 -11.94
C SER A 531 -27.43 29.28 -12.69
N ASP A 532 -27.03 28.08 -13.13
CA ASP A 532 -27.80 27.16 -13.99
C ASP A 532 -28.05 27.69 -15.41
N GLN A 533 -27.19 28.58 -15.91
CA GLN A 533 -27.21 28.99 -17.31
C GLN A 533 -26.22 28.17 -18.14
N LEU A 534 -26.62 27.90 -19.39
CA LEU A 534 -25.78 27.18 -20.35
C LEU A 534 -24.93 28.16 -21.16
N GLY A 535 -23.63 27.89 -21.21
CA GLY A 535 -22.69 28.57 -22.06
C GLY A 535 -22.78 28.13 -23.54
N PRO A 536 -21.85 28.59 -24.39
CA PRO A 536 -21.80 28.19 -25.79
C PRO A 536 -21.46 26.70 -25.95
N LYS A 537 -21.94 26.10 -27.04
CA LYS A 537 -21.51 24.75 -27.44
C LYS A 537 -20.14 24.85 -28.10
N LEU A 538 -19.13 24.26 -27.49
CA LEU A 538 -17.75 24.26 -27.96
C LEU A 538 -17.39 22.88 -28.54
N GLU A 539 -16.60 22.90 -29.59
CA GLU A 539 -16.02 21.70 -30.20
C GLU A 539 -14.51 21.89 -30.39
N VAL A 540 -13.76 20.86 -30.04
CA VAL A 540 -12.30 20.80 -30.16
C VAL A 540 -11.91 19.49 -30.81
N SER A 541 -10.91 19.53 -31.69
CA SER A 541 -10.26 18.33 -32.25
C SER A 541 -8.75 18.42 -32.01
N ILE A 542 -8.19 17.40 -31.37
CA ILE A 542 -6.79 17.35 -30.94
C ILE A 542 -6.14 16.13 -31.59
N TYR A 543 -5.04 16.36 -32.29
CA TYR A 543 -4.33 15.33 -33.08
C TYR A 543 -3.00 14.92 -32.43
N GLY A 544 -2.78 15.29 -31.17
CA GLY A 544 -1.57 15.01 -30.40
C GLY A 544 -1.38 15.97 -29.24
N PRO A 545 -0.63 15.58 -28.20
CA PRO A 545 -0.47 16.36 -26.96
C PRO A 545 0.31 17.67 -27.14
N SER A 546 1.08 17.82 -28.23
CA SER A 546 1.82 19.04 -28.57
C SER A 546 1.21 19.80 -29.75
N HIS A 547 0.04 19.37 -30.25
CA HIS A 547 -0.60 20.00 -31.39
C HIS A 547 -1.52 21.12 -30.91
N LEU A 548 -1.42 22.28 -31.58
CA LEU A 548 -2.41 23.33 -31.40
C LEU A 548 -3.78 22.79 -31.85
N PHE A 549 -4.79 22.98 -31.01
CA PHE A 549 -6.17 22.67 -31.35
C PHE A 549 -6.98 23.96 -31.47
N ARG A 550 -7.97 23.92 -32.36
CA ARG A 550 -8.92 25.04 -32.55
C ARG A 550 -10.13 24.80 -31.67
N ILE A 551 -10.49 25.81 -30.87
CA ILE A 551 -11.78 25.85 -30.16
C ILE A 551 -12.80 26.48 -31.10
N ALA A 552 -13.74 25.66 -31.58
CA ALA A 552 -14.81 26.10 -32.47
C ALA A 552 -16.11 26.29 -31.69
N ARG A 553 -16.68 27.51 -31.72
CA ARG A 553 -18.03 27.76 -31.20
C ARG A 553 -19.05 27.30 -32.24
N ARG A 554 -19.88 26.31 -31.89
CA ARG A 554 -20.93 25.75 -32.75
C ARG A 554 -22.28 26.44 -32.57
N SER A 555 -22.59 26.90 -31.36
CA SER A 555 -23.74 27.74 -31.04
C SER A 555 -23.40 28.71 -29.91
N GLU A 556 -24.10 29.85 -29.84
CA GLU A 556 -23.95 30.83 -28.75
C GLU A 556 -24.46 30.30 -27.41
N GLN A 557 -25.41 29.37 -27.44
CA GLN A 557 -25.94 28.69 -26.27
C GLN A 557 -26.14 27.20 -26.58
N GLY A 558 -25.71 26.32 -25.68
CA GLY A 558 -25.95 24.88 -25.79
C GLY A 558 -27.36 24.49 -25.35
N GLU A 559 -27.81 23.32 -25.79
CA GLU A 559 -29.14 22.79 -25.43
C GLU A 559 -29.14 22.06 -24.08
N LYS A 560 -28.03 21.41 -23.75
CA LYS A 560 -27.84 20.59 -22.53
C LYS A 560 -26.38 20.67 -22.10
N PRO A 561 -26.10 20.70 -20.79
CA PRO A 561 -24.72 20.67 -20.30
C PRO A 561 -24.17 19.25 -20.28
N GLY A 562 -22.84 19.16 -20.32
CA GLY A 562 -22.09 17.92 -20.31
C GLY A 562 -20.96 17.92 -21.33
N THR A 563 -20.26 16.79 -21.42
CA THR A 563 -19.15 16.58 -22.35
C THR A 563 -19.33 15.28 -23.12
N THR A 564 -18.90 15.29 -24.38
CA THR A 564 -18.75 14.11 -25.21
C THR A 564 -17.31 14.06 -25.71
N VAL A 565 -16.57 13.04 -25.31
CA VAL A 565 -15.20 12.77 -25.75
C VAL A 565 -15.24 11.58 -26.69
N ARG A 566 -14.87 11.79 -27.95
CA ARG A 566 -14.74 10.76 -28.96
C ARG A 566 -13.27 10.55 -29.32
N LEU A 567 -12.79 9.34 -29.11
CA LEU A 567 -11.45 8.87 -29.43
C LEU A 567 -11.52 8.13 -30.76
N TYR A 568 -10.85 8.61 -31.80
CA TYR A 568 -10.71 7.85 -33.06
C TYR A 568 -9.55 6.87 -32.92
N LEU A 569 -9.91 5.58 -32.87
CA LEU A 569 -8.99 4.51 -32.57
C LEU A 569 -7.97 4.35 -33.69
N ARG A 570 -6.71 4.09 -33.33
CA ARG A 570 -5.63 3.95 -34.30
C ARG A 570 -5.77 2.64 -35.06
N GLU A 571 -5.57 2.67 -36.38
CA GLU A 571 -5.64 1.48 -37.24
C GLU A 571 -4.43 0.55 -37.06
N ASP A 572 -3.29 1.08 -36.60
CA ASP A 572 -2.05 0.34 -36.39
C ASP A 572 -1.97 -0.37 -35.03
N LEU A 573 -2.98 -0.18 -34.17
CA LEU A 573 -3.07 -0.86 -32.88
C LEU A 573 -3.68 -2.26 -33.06
N ASP A 574 -2.86 -3.29 -32.86
CA ASP A 574 -3.37 -4.64 -32.61
C ASP A 574 -3.94 -4.71 -31.19
N LEU A 575 -5.24 -4.44 -31.09
CA LEU A 575 -6.02 -4.55 -29.85
C LEU A 575 -6.48 -6.00 -29.60
N GLY A 576 -6.23 -6.93 -30.54
CA GLY A 576 -6.79 -8.27 -30.54
C GLY A 576 -8.30 -8.28 -30.86
N ASP A 577 -8.77 -9.36 -31.47
CA ASP A 577 -10.18 -9.51 -31.91
C ASP A 577 -11.22 -9.41 -30.78
N SER A 578 -10.78 -9.48 -29.51
CA SER A 578 -11.64 -9.54 -28.33
C SER A 578 -11.63 -8.28 -27.44
N TRP A 579 -10.84 -7.25 -27.75
CA TRP A 579 -10.79 -6.06 -26.90
C TRP A 579 -11.91 -5.08 -27.21
N SER A 580 -12.62 -4.62 -26.18
CA SER A 580 -13.55 -3.50 -26.28
C SER A 580 -13.62 -2.72 -24.98
N ALA A 581 -13.97 -1.44 -25.07
CA ALA A 581 -14.20 -0.62 -23.87
C ALA A 581 -15.31 -1.19 -22.98
N LEU A 582 -16.28 -1.90 -23.57
CA LEU A 582 -17.31 -2.62 -22.83
C LEU A 582 -16.69 -3.75 -21.99
N ASP A 583 -15.79 -4.56 -22.55
CA ASP A 583 -15.11 -5.64 -21.82
C ASP A 583 -14.20 -5.10 -20.70
N VAL A 584 -13.52 -3.97 -20.96
CA VAL A 584 -12.72 -3.26 -19.95
C VAL A 584 -13.60 -2.78 -18.80
N LEU A 585 -14.73 -2.13 -19.09
CA LEU A 585 -15.66 -1.67 -18.06
C LEU A 585 -16.31 -2.85 -17.30
N GLU A 586 -16.69 -3.93 -17.97
CA GLU A 586 -17.21 -5.13 -17.26
C GLU A 586 -16.18 -5.72 -16.31
N ARG A 587 -14.90 -5.73 -16.69
CA ARG A 587 -13.82 -6.24 -15.85
C ARG A 587 -13.45 -5.30 -14.70
N LEU A 588 -13.57 -3.98 -14.87
CA LEU A 588 -13.08 -2.99 -13.89
C LEU A 588 -14.18 -2.34 -13.05
N LEU A 589 -15.36 -2.05 -13.60
CA LEU A 589 -16.44 -1.31 -12.94
C LEU A 589 -17.42 -2.26 -12.26
N GLY A 590 -17.34 -2.38 -10.94
CA GLY A 590 -18.27 -3.18 -10.14
C GLY A 590 -19.53 -2.41 -9.74
N ILE A 591 -19.37 -1.17 -9.27
CA ILE A 591 -20.49 -0.34 -8.78
C ILE A 591 -20.41 1.03 -9.43
N ALA A 592 -21.41 1.41 -10.21
CA ALA A 592 -21.45 2.77 -10.77
C ALA A 592 -22.20 3.72 -9.83
N GLU A 593 -21.65 4.90 -9.55
CA GLU A 593 -22.34 5.92 -8.75
C GLU A 593 -23.50 6.57 -9.51
N PHE A 594 -23.30 6.78 -10.82
CA PHE A 594 -24.32 7.27 -11.75
C PHE A 594 -24.69 6.19 -12.76
N ARG A 595 -25.86 6.33 -13.39
CA ARG A 595 -26.34 5.35 -14.37
C ARG A 595 -25.35 5.32 -15.53
N THR A 596 -24.70 4.17 -15.74
CA THR A 596 -23.66 4.01 -16.74
C THR A 596 -24.09 2.97 -17.77
N LYS A 597 -23.95 3.25 -19.05
CA LYS A 597 -24.26 2.31 -20.14
C LYS A 597 -23.08 2.18 -21.09
N ALA A 598 -22.72 0.97 -21.49
CA ALA A 598 -21.70 0.72 -22.51
C ALA A 598 -22.29 -0.11 -23.66
N VAL A 599 -21.97 0.25 -24.90
CA VAL A 599 -22.44 -0.44 -26.12
C VAL A 599 -21.26 -0.70 -27.05
N HIS A 600 -21.16 -1.93 -27.57
CA HIS A 600 -20.22 -2.32 -28.61
C HIS A 600 -20.84 -3.39 -29.51
N GLY A 601 -21.05 -3.06 -30.80
CA GLY A 601 -21.80 -3.92 -31.72
C GLY A 601 -23.22 -4.19 -31.22
N GLU A 602 -23.61 -5.47 -31.15
CA GLU A 602 -24.92 -5.88 -30.60
C GLU A 602 -24.93 -6.00 -29.07
N ARG A 603 -23.77 -5.94 -28.40
CA ARG A 603 -23.67 -6.04 -26.94
C ARG A 603 -23.96 -4.69 -26.30
N SER A 604 -24.82 -4.69 -25.29
CA SER A 604 -25.14 -3.52 -24.47
C SER A 604 -25.18 -3.92 -23.00
N VAL A 605 -24.51 -3.12 -22.19
CA VAL A 605 -24.40 -3.32 -20.74
C VAL A 605 -24.81 -2.06 -20.02
N GLU A 606 -25.59 -2.20 -18.94
CA GLU A 606 -25.99 -1.08 -18.07
C GLU A 606 -25.64 -1.39 -16.61
N TRP A 607 -25.06 -0.41 -15.93
CA TRP A 607 -24.85 -0.37 -14.49
C TRP A 607 -25.91 0.51 -13.84
N VAL A 608 -26.65 -0.09 -12.91
CA VAL A 608 -27.63 0.61 -12.08
C VAL A 608 -26.90 1.33 -10.94
N PRO A 609 -27.22 2.61 -10.66
CA PRO A 609 -26.56 3.38 -9.60
C PRO A 609 -26.50 2.63 -8.26
N LYS A 610 -25.33 2.63 -7.63
CA LYS A 610 -25.01 2.07 -6.30
C LYS A 610 -25.25 0.56 -6.15
N LYS A 611 -25.54 -0.17 -7.23
CA LYS A 611 -25.70 -1.63 -7.21
C LYS A 611 -24.49 -2.33 -7.80
N LEU A 612 -24.06 -3.41 -7.16
CA LEU A 612 -23.02 -4.29 -7.68
C LEU A 612 -23.51 -5.01 -8.93
N ARG A 613 -22.76 -4.88 -10.02
CA ARG A 613 -22.88 -5.75 -11.17
C ARG A 613 -22.02 -6.99 -10.93
N THR A 614 -22.66 -8.16 -10.90
CA THR A 614 -21.93 -9.42 -10.76
C THR A 614 -21.20 -9.80 -12.04
N ARG A 615 -20.05 -10.45 -11.89
CA ARG A 615 -19.24 -10.95 -12.99
C ARG A 615 -18.50 -12.21 -12.56
N GLN A 616 -18.55 -13.22 -13.42
CA GLN A 616 -17.71 -14.40 -13.31
C GLN A 616 -16.51 -14.22 -14.24
N ALA A 617 -15.31 -14.13 -13.67
CA ALA A 617 -14.08 -14.02 -14.45
C ALA A 617 -13.75 -15.32 -15.17
N SER A 618 -13.10 -15.22 -16.33
CA SER A 618 -12.59 -16.39 -17.05
C SER A 618 -11.38 -17.00 -16.32
N SER A 619 -11.13 -18.29 -16.52
CA SER A 619 -10.01 -18.99 -15.85
C SER A 619 -8.61 -18.51 -16.28
N VAL A 620 -8.54 -17.71 -17.35
CA VAL A 620 -7.30 -17.16 -17.91
C VAL A 620 -7.03 -15.74 -17.37
N GLU A 621 -8.03 -15.10 -16.77
CA GLU A 621 -7.92 -13.73 -16.26
C GLU A 621 -7.37 -13.69 -14.83
N GLU A 622 -6.13 -13.20 -14.68
CA GLU A 622 -5.51 -13.04 -13.37
C GLU A 622 -6.03 -11.81 -12.59
N THR A 623 -6.58 -10.79 -13.25
CA THR A 623 -6.96 -9.50 -12.61
C THR A 623 -8.34 -8.98 -13.05
N GLY A 624 -9.04 -8.29 -12.14
CA GLY A 624 -10.35 -7.70 -12.37
C GLY A 624 -11.44 -8.20 -11.42
N LEU A 625 -12.64 -7.64 -11.59
CA LEU A 625 -13.84 -8.00 -10.84
C LEU A 625 -14.22 -9.46 -11.11
N ASN A 626 -14.32 -10.23 -10.02
CA ASN A 626 -14.83 -11.58 -9.99
C ASN A 626 -15.70 -11.72 -8.75
N ALA A 627 -17.01 -11.52 -8.88
CA ALA A 627 -17.98 -11.65 -7.79
C ALA A 627 -19.33 -12.06 -8.37
N PHE A 628 -19.82 -13.25 -8.02
CA PHE A 628 -21.06 -13.82 -8.57
C PHE A 628 -21.71 -14.82 -7.60
N GLY A 629 -22.88 -15.35 -7.99
CA GLY A 629 -23.72 -16.19 -7.14
C GLY A 629 -24.66 -15.36 -6.26
N VAL A 630 -24.97 -15.84 -5.06
CA VAL A 630 -25.75 -15.11 -4.06
C VAL A 630 -24.95 -13.90 -3.55
N ILE A 631 -25.57 -12.72 -3.55
CA ILE A 631 -25.01 -11.46 -3.03
C ILE A 631 -25.87 -10.94 -1.89
N VAL A 632 -25.26 -10.65 -0.74
CA VAL A 632 -25.94 -10.11 0.44
C VAL A 632 -25.30 -8.76 0.81
N PRO A 633 -25.93 -7.62 0.50
CA PRO A 633 -25.41 -6.32 0.87
C PRO A 633 -25.57 -6.04 2.36
N TRP A 634 -24.66 -5.24 2.92
CA TRP A 634 -24.83 -4.60 4.22
C TRP A 634 -25.68 -3.33 4.05
N GLU A 635 -26.92 -3.33 4.54
CA GLU A 635 -27.89 -2.24 4.27
C GLU A 635 -27.57 -0.98 5.10
N ASN A 636 -26.96 -1.15 6.28
CA ASN A 636 -26.62 -0.04 7.19
C ASN A 636 -25.15 0.42 7.08
N ALA A 637 -24.53 0.24 5.91
CA ALA A 637 -23.16 0.69 5.68
C ALA A 637 -23.06 2.23 5.81
N PRO A 638 -21.96 2.78 6.39
CA PRO A 638 -21.79 4.21 6.51
C PRO A 638 -21.64 4.87 5.14
N ASP A 639 -22.04 6.14 5.02
CA ASP A 639 -21.88 6.89 3.79
C ASP A 639 -20.42 6.87 3.31
N GLY A 640 -20.24 6.59 2.03
CA GLY A 640 -18.92 6.42 1.41
C GLY A 640 -18.37 4.99 1.45
N ALA A 641 -18.95 4.06 2.21
CA ALA A 641 -18.56 2.65 2.20
C ALA A 641 -19.72 1.73 1.78
N GLN A 642 -19.40 0.67 1.06
CA GLN A 642 -20.35 -0.38 0.72
C GLN A 642 -19.68 -1.74 0.87
N VAL A 643 -20.33 -2.65 1.60
CA VAL A 643 -19.85 -4.02 1.80
C VAL A 643 -20.94 -4.98 1.33
N MET A 644 -20.57 -5.94 0.49
CA MET A 644 -21.46 -6.98 0.01
C MET A 644 -20.79 -8.34 0.13
N TRP A 645 -21.41 -9.25 0.86
CA TRP A 645 -20.98 -10.65 0.91
C TRP A 645 -21.37 -11.35 -0.38
N CYS A 646 -20.49 -12.21 -0.89
CA CYS A 646 -20.70 -12.92 -2.15
C CYS A 646 -20.34 -14.39 -2.05
N GLU A 647 -21.11 -15.24 -2.74
CA GLU A 647 -20.94 -16.69 -2.75
C GLU A 647 -19.62 -17.12 -3.40
N HIS A 648 -19.24 -16.46 -4.49
CA HIS A 648 -18.04 -16.76 -5.24
C HIS A 648 -17.24 -15.51 -5.58
N GLY A 649 -15.92 -15.60 -5.40
CA GLY A 649 -14.98 -14.52 -5.66
C GLY A 649 -15.04 -13.42 -4.61
N GLY A 650 -14.66 -12.21 -4.99
CA GLY A 650 -14.64 -11.01 -4.18
C GLY A 650 -13.81 -9.91 -4.85
N ALA A 651 -13.87 -8.69 -4.32
CA ALA A 651 -13.17 -7.54 -4.90
C ALA A 651 -13.01 -6.39 -3.92
N LEU A 652 -11.94 -5.61 -4.10
CA LEU A 652 -11.80 -4.29 -3.50
C LEU A 652 -12.00 -3.24 -4.60
N LEU A 653 -12.90 -2.30 -4.37
CA LEU A 653 -13.25 -1.24 -5.30
C LEU A 653 -12.98 0.13 -4.65
N VAL A 654 -12.52 1.09 -5.45
CA VAL A 654 -12.46 2.51 -5.09
C VAL A 654 -13.27 3.29 -6.11
N ASP A 655 -14.26 4.05 -5.63
CA ASP A 655 -15.22 4.78 -6.47
C ASP A 655 -15.87 3.88 -7.54
N GLY A 656 -16.11 2.62 -7.16
CA GLY A 656 -16.71 1.61 -8.02
C GLY A 656 -15.75 0.79 -8.89
N LEU A 657 -14.48 1.20 -8.98
CA LEU A 657 -13.49 0.58 -9.86
C LEU A 657 -12.57 -0.38 -9.09
N PHE A 658 -12.28 -1.53 -9.69
CA PHE A 658 -11.41 -2.56 -9.13
C PHE A 658 -9.99 -2.07 -8.85
N VAL A 659 -9.48 -2.35 -7.66
CA VAL A 659 -8.12 -2.03 -7.24
C VAL A 659 -7.49 -3.22 -6.51
N GLN A 660 -6.17 -3.20 -6.38
CA GLN A 660 -5.39 -4.21 -5.67
C GLN A 660 -4.52 -3.54 -4.59
N PRO A 661 -4.27 -4.20 -3.45
CA PRO A 661 -3.28 -3.74 -2.49
C PRO A 661 -1.84 -3.93 -3.01
N SER A 662 -0.97 -2.95 -2.77
CA SER A 662 0.49 -3.08 -3.01
C SER A 662 1.27 -3.45 -1.75
N THR A 663 0.72 -3.18 -0.56
CA THR A 663 1.35 -3.41 0.73
C THR A 663 0.94 -4.76 1.33
N LYS A 664 1.81 -5.32 2.18
CA LYS A 664 1.46 -6.46 3.05
C LYS A 664 0.79 -5.91 4.30
N GLY A 665 -0.48 -6.25 4.50
CA GLY A 665 -1.27 -6.01 5.69
C GLY A 665 -1.88 -7.31 6.24
N GLU A 666 -2.65 -7.21 7.32
CA GLU A 666 -3.25 -8.38 7.98
C GLU A 666 -4.35 -9.04 7.14
N ILE A 667 -5.19 -8.23 6.49
CA ILE A 667 -6.31 -8.69 5.63
C ILE A 667 -5.88 -8.77 4.16
N LEU A 668 -5.04 -7.83 3.74
CA LEU A 668 -4.62 -7.63 2.35
C LEU A 668 -3.15 -8.01 2.19
N GLY A 669 -2.80 -8.74 1.13
CA GLY A 669 -1.41 -9.02 0.77
C GLY A 669 -1.15 -8.68 -0.71
N PRO A 670 0.11 -8.44 -1.12
CA PRO A 670 0.44 -8.16 -2.52
C PRO A 670 -0.12 -9.26 -3.43
N GLY A 671 -1.00 -8.88 -4.36
CA GLY A 671 -1.64 -9.81 -5.29
C GLY A 671 -2.76 -10.69 -4.71
N ARG A 672 -3.07 -10.62 -3.41
CA ARG A 672 -4.21 -11.36 -2.82
C ARG A 672 -5.52 -10.64 -3.15
N LYS A 673 -6.49 -11.39 -3.69
CA LYS A 673 -7.86 -10.92 -3.93
C LYS A 673 -8.65 -11.05 -2.62
N LEU A 674 -9.57 -10.12 -2.38
CA LEU A 674 -10.62 -10.35 -1.38
C LEU A 674 -11.49 -11.50 -1.89
N THR A 675 -11.85 -12.43 -1.01
CA THR A 675 -12.72 -13.57 -1.31
C THR A 675 -13.85 -13.62 -0.30
N GLY A 676 -15.05 -13.96 -0.75
CA GLY A 676 -16.28 -13.95 0.02
C GLY A 676 -16.92 -12.56 0.17
N VAL A 677 -16.24 -11.49 -0.23
CA VAL A 677 -16.72 -10.11 -0.03
C VAL A 677 -16.28 -9.16 -1.13
N VAL A 678 -17.17 -8.24 -1.48
CA VAL A 678 -16.89 -7.04 -2.26
C VAL A 678 -16.97 -5.83 -1.34
N VAL A 679 -15.90 -5.05 -1.29
CA VAL A 679 -15.87 -3.78 -0.55
C VAL A 679 -15.63 -2.65 -1.52
N ASN A 680 -16.48 -1.62 -1.50
CA ASN A 680 -16.31 -0.40 -2.27
C ASN A 680 -16.12 0.79 -1.33
N LEU A 681 -15.00 1.50 -1.52
CA LEU A 681 -14.60 2.67 -0.75
C LEU A 681 -14.72 3.93 -1.60
N SER A 682 -15.33 4.98 -1.06
CA SER A 682 -15.56 6.25 -1.75
C SER A 682 -15.68 7.40 -0.74
N GLY A 683 -15.56 8.63 -1.23
CA GLY A 683 -15.64 9.83 -0.38
C GLY A 683 -14.60 9.81 0.74
N THR A 684 -15.04 9.92 2.00
CA THR A 684 -14.20 9.93 3.20
C THR A 684 -13.45 8.62 3.45
N TRP A 685 -13.92 7.50 2.92
CA TRP A 685 -13.27 6.19 3.03
C TRP A 685 -12.27 5.90 1.90
N SER A 686 -12.18 6.79 0.89
CA SER A 686 -11.28 6.59 -0.25
C SER A 686 -9.80 6.70 0.18
N PRO A 687 -8.91 5.79 -0.27
CA PRO A 687 -7.50 5.82 0.11
C PRO A 687 -6.81 7.15 -0.25
N THR A 688 -5.86 7.58 0.58
CA THR A 688 -5.07 8.81 0.38
C THR A 688 -4.00 8.67 -0.71
N LYS A 689 -3.39 7.49 -0.88
CA LYS A 689 -2.36 7.22 -1.89
C LYS A 689 -2.72 6.02 -2.75
N LEU A 690 -2.92 6.31 -4.04
CA LEU A 690 -3.03 5.33 -5.11
C LEU A 690 -1.82 5.48 -6.03
N SER A 691 -1.44 4.39 -6.69
CA SER A 691 -0.50 4.38 -7.83
C SER A 691 -0.95 5.32 -8.95
N VAL A 692 -0.01 5.68 -9.84
CA VAL A 692 -0.27 6.58 -10.99
C VAL A 692 -1.33 6.02 -11.93
N ASP A 693 -1.34 4.70 -12.17
CA ASP A 693 -2.38 4.00 -12.95
C ASP A 693 -3.66 3.71 -12.13
N ARG A 694 -3.66 4.12 -10.86
CA ARG A 694 -4.72 3.96 -9.86
C ARG A 694 -5.10 2.51 -9.58
N ARG A 695 -4.32 1.53 -10.04
CA ARG A 695 -4.66 0.10 -9.90
C ARG A 695 -4.30 -0.41 -8.52
N LEU A 696 -3.26 0.15 -7.95
CA LEU A 696 -2.70 -0.23 -6.67
C LEU A 696 -3.01 0.79 -5.59
N ILE A 697 -3.50 0.31 -4.45
CA ILE A 697 -3.54 1.04 -3.18
C ILE A 697 -2.15 0.99 -2.56
N ILE A 698 -1.57 2.16 -2.31
CA ILE A 698 -0.24 2.32 -1.69
C ILE A 698 -0.36 2.34 -0.16
N ASP A 699 -1.46 2.90 0.37
CA ASP A 699 -1.71 2.92 1.82
C ASP A 699 -2.04 1.51 2.36
N ASP A 700 -1.83 1.31 3.67
CA ASP A 700 -2.40 0.16 4.38
C ASP A 700 -3.82 0.49 4.85
N VAL A 701 -4.81 -0.04 4.13
CA VAL A 701 -6.25 0.12 4.44
C VAL A 701 -6.82 -1.04 5.28
N SER A 702 -5.94 -1.94 5.76
CA SER A 702 -6.36 -3.11 6.54
C SER A 702 -7.10 -2.75 7.83
N PRO A 703 -6.73 -1.70 8.59
CA PRO A 703 -7.45 -1.30 9.81
C PRO A 703 -8.90 -0.86 9.53
N GLU A 704 -9.10 -0.01 8.52
CA GLU A 704 -10.42 0.50 8.12
C GLU A 704 -11.30 -0.63 7.59
N LEU A 705 -10.73 -1.50 6.74
CA LEU A 705 -11.43 -2.70 6.25
C LEU A 705 -11.80 -3.64 7.38
N SER A 706 -10.91 -3.87 8.36
CA SER A 706 -11.20 -4.71 9.53
C SER A 706 -12.41 -4.17 10.30
N HIS A 707 -12.48 -2.85 10.48
CA HIS A 707 -13.61 -2.21 11.15
C HIS A 707 -14.91 -2.41 10.35
N LEU A 708 -14.92 -2.08 9.06
CA LEU A 708 -16.11 -2.20 8.21
C LEU A 708 -16.61 -3.65 8.13
N LEU A 709 -15.69 -4.61 7.97
CA LEU A 709 -16.04 -6.03 7.86
C LEU A 709 -16.61 -6.60 9.16
N ARG A 710 -16.15 -6.15 10.34
CA ARG A 710 -16.74 -6.56 11.62
C ARG A 710 -18.19 -6.11 11.74
N SER A 711 -18.48 -4.85 11.40
CA SER A 711 -19.85 -4.32 11.43
C SER A 711 -20.75 -5.00 10.38
N ALA A 712 -20.24 -5.23 9.17
CA ALA A 712 -20.99 -5.94 8.13
C ALA A 712 -21.22 -7.43 8.46
N ALA A 713 -20.28 -8.08 9.17
CA ALA A 713 -20.43 -9.45 9.62
C ALA A 713 -21.52 -9.57 10.71
N ALA A 714 -21.63 -8.56 11.59
CA ALA A 714 -22.70 -8.43 12.58
C ALA A 714 -24.09 -8.54 11.97
N GLU A 715 -24.34 -7.82 10.89
CA GLU A 715 -25.62 -7.87 10.20
C GLU A 715 -25.83 -9.18 9.44
N LEU A 716 -24.79 -9.72 8.79
CA LEU A 716 -24.87 -11.00 8.09
C LEU A 716 -25.23 -12.16 9.04
N ALA A 717 -24.63 -12.17 10.23
CA ALA A 717 -24.89 -13.20 11.24
C ALA A 717 -26.29 -13.10 11.88
N GLN A 718 -26.99 -11.97 11.74
CA GLN A 718 -28.37 -11.82 12.18
C GLN A 718 -29.35 -12.12 11.05
N THR A 719 -28.95 -11.87 9.81
CA THR A 719 -29.78 -12.07 8.62
C THR A 719 -30.00 -13.56 8.37
N ASP A 720 -31.24 -13.98 8.12
CA ASP A 720 -31.56 -15.35 7.70
C ASP A 720 -31.25 -15.52 6.20
N SER A 721 -29.96 -15.67 5.89
CA SER A 721 -29.44 -15.76 4.52
C SER A 721 -28.92 -17.17 4.23
N THR A 722 -29.26 -17.70 3.06
CA THR A 722 -28.73 -18.96 2.56
C THR A 722 -27.25 -18.89 2.20
N LEU A 723 -26.67 -17.69 2.10
CA LEU A 723 -25.25 -17.48 1.83
C LEU A 723 -24.38 -17.96 3.01
N LEU A 724 -24.75 -17.59 4.24
CA LEU A 724 -23.98 -17.88 5.44
C LEU A 724 -24.19 -19.35 5.85
N SER A 725 -23.46 -20.24 5.18
CA SER A 725 -23.39 -21.66 5.48
C SER A 725 -21.95 -22.05 5.85
N MET A 726 -21.79 -23.19 6.52
CA MET A 726 -20.45 -23.75 6.78
C MET A 726 -19.70 -24.09 5.49
N GLU A 727 -20.42 -24.45 4.41
CA GLU A 727 -19.81 -24.71 3.11
C GLU A 727 -19.22 -23.43 2.50
N TRP A 728 -19.95 -22.33 2.57
CA TRP A 728 -19.43 -21.04 2.13
C TRP A 728 -18.27 -20.57 3.01
N LEU A 729 -18.39 -20.69 4.34
CA LEU A 729 -17.33 -20.26 5.27
C LEU A 729 -16.03 -21.02 5.02
N ALA A 730 -16.07 -22.33 4.79
CA ALA A 730 -14.89 -23.11 4.43
C ALA A 730 -14.26 -22.69 3.09
N ALA A 731 -15.04 -22.25 2.09
CA ALA A 731 -14.48 -21.68 0.87
C ALA A 731 -13.76 -20.34 1.14
N VAL A 732 -14.26 -19.52 2.07
CA VAL A 732 -13.60 -18.26 2.47
C VAL A 732 -12.30 -18.54 3.25
N ILE A 733 -12.27 -19.58 4.08
CA ILE A 733 -11.10 -19.96 4.90
C ILE A 733 -9.85 -20.21 4.05
N ASP A 734 -10.00 -20.93 2.94
CA ASP A 734 -8.89 -21.33 2.07
C ASP A 734 -8.19 -20.13 1.42
N GLU A 735 -8.93 -19.04 1.21
CA GLU A 735 -8.47 -17.86 0.47
C GLU A 735 -8.13 -16.69 1.40
N ASN A 736 -8.93 -16.47 2.45
CA ASN A 736 -8.70 -15.42 3.45
C ASN A 736 -9.24 -15.78 4.85
N VAL A 737 -8.40 -16.47 5.63
CA VAL A 737 -8.70 -16.90 7.00
C VAL A 737 -9.09 -15.76 7.95
N LYS A 738 -8.55 -14.54 7.76
CA LYS A 738 -8.85 -13.41 8.65
C LYS A 738 -10.29 -12.91 8.48
N ILE A 739 -10.79 -12.90 7.25
CA ILE A 739 -12.21 -12.58 6.98
C ILE A 739 -13.09 -13.68 7.57
N ALA A 740 -12.71 -14.95 7.41
CA ALA A 740 -13.44 -16.07 8.02
C ALA A 740 -13.49 -15.95 9.55
N ASP A 741 -12.40 -15.56 10.22
CA ASP A 741 -12.36 -15.33 11.67
C ASP A 741 -13.30 -14.19 12.09
N ILE A 742 -13.37 -13.10 11.33
CA ILE A 742 -14.29 -11.99 11.61
C ILE A 742 -15.75 -12.47 11.55
N ILE A 743 -16.12 -13.23 10.51
CA ILE A 743 -17.47 -13.79 10.35
C ILE A 743 -17.77 -14.80 11.46
N ALA A 744 -16.84 -15.70 11.75
CA ALA A 744 -16.99 -16.72 12.78
C ALA A 744 -17.17 -16.11 14.17
N ALA A 745 -16.41 -15.06 14.50
CA ALA A 745 -16.50 -14.39 15.80
C ALA A 745 -17.92 -13.82 16.03
N GLU A 746 -18.54 -13.30 14.98
CA GLU A 746 -19.93 -12.88 15.05
C GLU A 746 -20.91 -14.04 15.14
N CYS A 747 -20.71 -15.10 14.34
CA CYS A 747 -21.56 -16.28 14.41
C CYS A 747 -21.56 -16.92 15.81
N VAL A 748 -20.42 -16.88 16.51
CA VAL A 748 -20.29 -17.30 17.92
C VAL A 748 -21.08 -16.36 18.83
N ARG A 749 -20.92 -15.03 18.68
CA ARG A 749 -21.62 -14.04 19.52
C ARG A 749 -23.15 -14.12 19.37
N GLN A 750 -23.63 -14.44 18.18
CA GLN A 750 -25.06 -14.60 17.87
C GLN A 750 -25.58 -16.03 18.11
N GLU A 751 -24.76 -16.94 18.65
CA GLU A 751 -25.12 -18.34 18.94
C GLU A 751 -25.75 -19.09 17.76
N ARG A 752 -25.24 -18.85 16.54
CA ARG A 752 -25.76 -19.48 15.32
C ARG A 752 -25.61 -21.00 15.36
N ARG A 753 -26.53 -21.67 14.66
CA ARG A 753 -26.49 -23.12 14.46
C ARG A 753 -26.28 -23.43 12.99
N PHE A 754 -25.34 -24.32 12.70
CA PHE A 754 -25.11 -24.83 11.35
C PHE A 754 -25.23 -26.34 11.32
N GLU A 755 -25.70 -26.86 10.18
CA GLU A 755 -25.58 -28.28 9.84
C GLU A 755 -24.63 -28.39 8.65
N TYR A 756 -23.60 -29.23 8.77
CA TYR A 756 -22.63 -29.43 7.70
C TYR A 756 -22.23 -30.91 7.62
N ARG A 757 -22.57 -31.55 6.50
CA ARG A 757 -22.30 -32.98 6.23
C ARG A 757 -22.71 -33.90 7.39
N GLY A 758 -23.89 -33.66 7.96
CA GLY A 758 -24.44 -34.44 9.08
C GLY A 758 -23.84 -34.15 10.46
N CYS A 759 -22.96 -33.15 10.58
CA CYS A 759 -22.48 -32.63 11.86
C CYS A 759 -23.20 -31.32 12.20
N GLU A 760 -23.74 -31.22 13.42
CA GLU A 760 -24.32 -30.00 13.95
C GLU A 760 -23.26 -29.14 14.63
N PHE A 761 -23.29 -27.83 14.42
CA PHE A 761 -22.40 -26.85 15.02
C PHE A 761 -23.22 -25.83 15.81
N GLU A 762 -23.22 -25.94 17.14
CA GLU A 762 -23.64 -24.84 18.02
C GLU A 762 -22.43 -23.92 18.24
N THR A 763 -22.36 -22.80 17.50
CA THR A 763 -21.14 -21.98 17.43
C THR A 763 -20.68 -21.45 18.78
N ARG A 764 -21.61 -21.22 19.71
CA ARG A 764 -21.31 -20.81 21.10
C ARG A 764 -20.37 -21.75 21.86
N TRP A 765 -20.35 -23.04 21.50
CA TRP A 765 -19.51 -24.07 22.12
C TRP A 765 -18.46 -24.59 21.16
N THR A 766 -18.89 -24.89 19.93
CA THR A 766 -18.04 -25.52 18.92
C THR A 766 -17.15 -24.49 18.21
N GLY A 767 -17.60 -23.24 18.09
CA GLY A 767 -16.99 -22.28 17.17
C GLY A 767 -17.31 -22.60 15.71
N CYS A 768 -16.43 -22.22 14.79
CA CYS A 768 -16.58 -22.49 13.36
C CYS A 768 -15.36 -23.25 12.82
N CYS A 769 -15.41 -24.58 12.87
CA CYS A 769 -14.32 -25.46 12.45
C CYS A 769 -14.84 -26.56 11.48
N PRO A 770 -14.94 -26.27 10.18
CA PRO A 770 -15.41 -27.24 9.18
C PRO A 770 -14.64 -28.58 9.16
N MET A 771 -13.37 -28.61 9.56
CA MET A 771 -12.56 -29.83 9.67
C MET A 771 -13.06 -30.84 10.72
N ASP A 772 -13.98 -30.46 11.61
CA ASP A 772 -14.56 -31.39 12.60
C ASP A 772 -15.23 -32.60 11.94
N VAL A 773 -15.79 -32.42 10.74
CA VAL A 773 -16.41 -33.52 9.97
C VAL A 773 -15.38 -34.60 9.62
N ASP A 774 -14.18 -34.19 9.19
CA ASP A 774 -13.08 -35.11 8.86
C ASP A 774 -12.51 -35.76 10.14
N LEU A 775 -12.47 -35.03 11.26
CA LEU A 775 -12.06 -35.57 12.56
C LEU A 775 -13.03 -36.64 13.05
N PHE A 776 -14.34 -36.40 12.97
CA PHE A 776 -15.34 -37.37 13.40
C PHE A 776 -15.34 -38.64 12.52
N CYS A 777 -15.06 -38.49 11.22
CA CYS A 777 -14.79 -39.64 10.37
C CYS A 777 -13.56 -40.44 10.83
N ALA A 778 -12.52 -39.77 11.33
CA ALA A 778 -11.30 -40.43 11.81
C ALA A 778 -11.50 -41.23 13.10
N VAL A 779 -12.49 -40.87 13.94
CA VAL A 779 -12.82 -41.60 15.18
C VAL A 779 -13.96 -42.61 15.03
N GLY A 780 -14.40 -42.88 13.79
CA GLY A 780 -15.32 -43.97 13.47
C GLY A 780 -16.77 -43.58 13.14
N ASP A 781 -17.09 -42.28 13.05
CA ASP A 781 -18.42 -41.87 12.58
C ASP A 781 -18.57 -42.11 11.07
N SER A 782 -19.77 -42.50 10.65
CA SER A 782 -20.06 -42.74 9.24
C SER A 782 -20.23 -41.40 8.52
N ALA A 783 -19.39 -41.13 7.52
CA ALA A 783 -19.54 -39.96 6.66
C ALA A 783 -20.91 -40.00 5.94
N SER A 784 -21.82 -39.11 6.30
CA SER A 784 -23.07 -38.93 5.56
C SER A 784 -22.83 -37.98 4.38
N GLY A 785 -22.51 -38.56 3.22
CA GLY A 785 -22.49 -37.82 1.94
C GLY A 785 -21.25 -38.03 1.09
N ASN A 786 -21.41 -37.80 -0.22
CA ASN A 786 -20.33 -37.85 -1.20
C ASN A 786 -19.31 -36.75 -0.87
N SER A 787 -18.02 -37.09 -0.76
CA SER A 787 -16.96 -36.11 -0.57
C SER A 787 -16.96 -35.15 -1.76
N GLY A 788 -17.49 -33.94 -1.57
CA GLY A 788 -17.38 -32.85 -2.55
C GLY A 788 -15.92 -32.47 -2.80
N ARG A 789 -15.70 -31.43 -3.60
CA ARG A 789 -14.43 -30.92 -4.18
C ARG A 789 -13.23 -30.71 -3.22
N TRP A 790 -13.38 -30.99 -1.93
CA TRP A 790 -12.39 -30.75 -0.87
C TRP A 790 -11.69 -32.04 -0.48
N SER A 791 -10.36 -32.00 -0.50
CA SER A 791 -9.46 -33.06 -0.10
C SER A 791 -9.67 -33.42 1.36
N ARG A 792 -10.12 -34.66 1.62
CA ARG A 792 -10.17 -35.29 2.95
C ARG A 792 -8.82 -35.07 3.66
N VAL A 793 -8.85 -34.75 4.96
CA VAL A 793 -7.61 -34.61 5.74
C VAL A 793 -7.00 -36.00 5.96
N ASP A 794 -5.83 -36.23 5.38
CA ASP A 794 -5.10 -37.50 5.50
C ASP A 794 -4.44 -37.65 6.88
N GLY A 795 -4.25 -38.89 7.33
CA GLY A 795 -3.52 -39.20 8.58
C GLY A 795 -4.42 -39.37 9.80
N VAL A 796 -3.81 -39.31 10.99
CA VAL A 796 -4.48 -39.43 12.29
C VAL A 796 -4.38 -38.08 13.00
N PRO A 797 -5.48 -37.54 13.58
CA PRO A 797 -5.44 -36.30 14.36
C PRO A 797 -4.70 -36.46 15.69
N ASP A 798 -3.98 -35.41 16.13
CA ASP A 798 -3.35 -35.35 17.45
C ASP A 798 -4.38 -35.51 18.58
N ASP A 799 -4.00 -36.23 19.63
CA ASP A 799 -4.86 -36.59 20.75
C ASP A 799 -5.46 -35.36 21.47
N SER A 800 -4.75 -34.23 21.52
CA SER A 800 -5.26 -32.98 22.10
C SER A 800 -6.34 -32.33 21.23
N VAL A 801 -6.22 -32.41 19.90
CA VAL A 801 -7.26 -31.93 18.97
C VAL A 801 -8.50 -32.80 19.09
N VAL A 802 -8.34 -34.13 19.18
CA VAL A 802 -9.45 -35.07 19.40
C VAL A 802 -10.20 -34.75 20.69
N LEU A 803 -9.49 -34.62 21.81
CA LEU A 803 -10.13 -34.28 23.09
C LEU A 803 -10.80 -32.91 23.05
N TRP A 804 -10.14 -31.90 22.50
CA TRP A 804 -10.69 -30.56 22.38
C TRP A 804 -12.03 -30.56 21.63
N ARG A 805 -12.07 -31.19 20.45
CA ARG A 805 -13.27 -31.19 19.60
C ARG A 805 -14.39 -32.08 20.16
N LEU A 806 -14.06 -33.23 20.77
CA LEU A 806 -15.07 -34.06 21.46
C LEU A 806 -15.71 -33.33 22.66
N MET A 807 -14.92 -32.58 23.43
CA MET A 807 -15.42 -31.75 24.53
C MET A 807 -16.27 -30.59 24.02
N ALA A 808 -15.84 -29.92 22.94
CA ALA A 808 -16.56 -28.78 22.37
C ALA A 808 -17.94 -29.16 21.81
N HIS A 809 -18.08 -30.39 21.27
CA HIS A 809 -19.33 -30.95 20.75
C HIS A 809 -20.13 -31.76 21.78
N ASP A 810 -19.67 -31.85 23.03
CA ASP A 810 -20.29 -32.64 24.11
C ASP A 810 -20.59 -34.11 23.71
N ARG A 811 -19.64 -34.75 23.02
CA ARG A 811 -19.77 -36.14 22.50
C ARG A 811 -19.63 -37.18 23.62
N GLN A 812 -20.62 -37.24 24.51
CA GLN A 812 -20.65 -38.17 25.65
C GLN A 812 -20.59 -39.65 25.22
N ASP A 813 -21.09 -39.97 24.03
CA ASP A 813 -20.98 -41.31 23.42
C ASP A 813 -19.53 -41.77 23.23
N ARG A 814 -18.58 -40.84 23.13
CA ARG A 814 -17.13 -41.10 23.01
C ARG A 814 -16.38 -40.81 24.31
N LEU A 815 -16.71 -39.72 24.99
CA LEU A 815 -16.03 -39.29 26.21
C LEU A 815 -16.17 -40.31 27.34
N VAL A 816 -17.31 -41.00 27.45
CA VAL A 816 -17.53 -42.06 28.47
C VAL A 816 -16.55 -43.22 28.29
N ALA A 817 -16.18 -43.58 27.06
CA ALA A 817 -15.21 -44.64 26.80
C ALA A 817 -13.78 -44.27 27.26
N LEU A 818 -13.45 -42.98 27.27
CA LEU A 818 -12.17 -42.46 27.78
C LEU A 818 -12.21 -42.16 29.28
N ALA A 819 -13.39 -41.89 29.84
CA ALA A 819 -13.59 -41.59 31.26
C ALA A 819 -13.25 -42.77 32.19
N GLU A 820 -13.22 -44.01 31.67
CA GLU A 820 -12.72 -45.19 32.39
C GLU A 820 -11.26 -45.01 32.84
N PHE A 821 -10.44 -44.33 32.03
CA PHE A 821 -9.03 -44.06 32.32
C PHE A 821 -8.80 -42.72 33.02
N TRP A 822 -9.69 -41.75 32.78
CA TRP A 822 -9.62 -40.42 33.40
C TRP A 822 -11.03 -39.86 33.73
N PRO A 823 -11.61 -40.18 34.90
CA PRO A 823 -12.98 -39.84 35.25
C PRO A 823 -13.30 -38.34 35.24
N ALA A 824 -12.29 -37.48 35.39
CA ALA A 824 -12.46 -36.04 35.36
C ALA A 824 -12.81 -35.48 33.97
N LEU A 825 -12.70 -36.27 32.89
CA LEU A 825 -13.07 -35.85 31.52
C LEU A 825 -14.56 -35.51 31.39
N THR A 826 -15.45 -36.25 32.07
CA THR A 826 -16.91 -36.00 32.02
C THR A 826 -17.33 -34.76 32.81
N THR A 827 -16.43 -34.20 33.62
CA THR A 827 -16.66 -33.01 34.46
C THR A 827 -15.72 -31.85 34.11
N ALA A 828 -14.92 -31.98 33.04
CA ALA A 828 -13.93 -30.99 32.65
C ALA A 828 -14.60 -29.66 32.26
N GLY A 829 -13.93 -28.53 32.52
CA GLY A 829 -14.42 -27.20 32.20
C GLY A 829 -14.64 -26.99 30.70
N ARG A 830 -15.31 -25.88 30.33
CA ARG A 830 -15.57 -25.57 28.92
C ARG A 830 -14.26 -25.30 28.19
N SER A 831 -14.10 -25.93 27.03
CA SER A 831 -13.01 -25.62 26.11
C SER A 831 -13.25 -24.28 25.41
N ARG A 832 -12.18 -23.68 24.89
CA ARG A 832 -12.26 -22.49 24.05
C ARG A 832 -12.96 -22.85 22.73
N VAL A 833 -13.79 -21.94 22.22
CA VAL A 833 -14.40 -22.08 20.88
C VAL A 833 -13.33 -22.07 19.79
N ALA A 834 -13.46 -22.91 18.77
CA ALA A 834 -12.52 -22.92 17.65
C ALA A 834 -12.85 -21.83 16.64
N MET A 835 -11.85 -21.02 16.32
CA MET A 835 -11.89 -20.08 15.21
C MET A 835 -11.40 -20.76 13.93
N PRO A 836 -11.85 -20.31 12.75
CA PRO A 836 -11.36 -20.81 11.48
C PRO A 836 -9.84 -20.88 11.35
N SER A 837 -9.10 -19.93 11.92
CA SER A 837 -7.63 -19.93 11.95
C SER A 837 -7.00 -21.05 12.77
N ASP A 838 -7.69 -21.60 13.76
CA ASP A 838 -7.16 -22.69 14.59
C ASP A 838 -6.93 -23.96 13.76
N GLN A 839 -7.64 -24.13 12.65
CA GLN A 839 -7.49 -25.27 11.73
C GLN A 839 -6.08 -25.37 11.12
N PHE A 840 -5.40 -24.24 10.93
CA PHE A 840 -4.01 -24.22 10.43
C PHE A 840 -2.99 -24.70 11.47
N SER A 841 -3.37 -24.71 12.75
CA SER A 841 -2.57 -25.31 13.83
C SER A 841 -2.86 -26.80 14.01
N MET A 842 -4.04 -27.28 13.58
CA MET A 842 -4.47 -28.68 13.68
C MET A 842 -4.02 -29.56 12.49
N ALA A 843 -3.70 -28.94 11.35
CA ALA A 843 -3.38 -29.66 10.12
C ALA A 843 -2.33 -28.92 9.28
N LEU A 844 -1.43 -29.69 8.66
CA LEU A 844 -0.53 -29.23 7.62
C LEU A 844 -1.32 -29.03 6.32
N HIS A 845 -1.14 -27.85 5.74
CA HIS A 845 -1.80 -27.44 4.50
C HIS A 845 -0.77 -27.38 3.38
N GLU A 846 -0.79 -28.37 2.48
CA GLU A 846 0.01 -28.40 1.26
C GLU A 846 -0.90 -28.19 0.03
N PRO A 847 -0.38 -27.66 -1.10
CA PRO A 847 -1.17 -27.48 -2.31
C PRO A 847 -1.80 -28.81 -2.77
N GLY A 848 -3.13 -28.91 -2.67
CA GLY A 848 -3.89 -30.11 -3.06
C GLY A 848 -3.92 -31.25 -2.04
N ARG A 849 -3.31 -31.11 -0.86
CA ARG A 849 -3.31 -32.14 0.18
C ARG A 849 -3.33 -31.53 1.58
N ARG A 850 -4.26 -32.00 2.43
CA ARG A 850 -4.29 -31.66 3.86
C ARG A 850 -3.92 -32.89 4.66
N ARG A 851 -3.10 -32.72 5.69
CA ARG A 851 -2.72 -33.81 6.58
C ARG A 851 -2.83 -33.35 8.03
N TRP A 852 -3.39 -34.17 8.91
CA TRP A 852 -3.39 -33.87 10.34
C TRP A 852 -1.97 -33.60 10.85
N SER A 853 -1.81 -32.56 11.66
CA SER A 853 -0.53 -32.25 12.28
C SER A 853 -0.24 -33.33 13.33
N VAL A 854 0.88 -34.04 13.17
CA VAL A 854 1.30 -35.07 14.12
C VAL A 854 2.03 -34.38 15.28
N GLY A 855 1.30 -33.99 16.33
CA GLY A 855 1.79 -33.12 17.41
C GLY A 855 2.51 -31.85 16.92
N PRO A 856 3.16 -31.06 17.80
CA PRO A 856 4.27 -30.26 17.31
C PRO A 856 5.24 -31.25 16.68
N ALA A 857 5.69 -30.97 15.45
CA ALA A 857 6.68 -31.78 14.77
C ALA A 857 7.64 -32.40 15.78
N ALA A 858 7.62 -33.73 15.90
CA ALA A 858 8.65 -34.50 16.58
C ALA A 858 10.03 -34.38 15.88
N ALA A 859 10.24 -33.28 15.15
CA ALA A 859 11.50 -32.79 14.65
C ALA A 859 11.94 -31.48 15.35
N ASP A 860 11.08 -30.70 16.03
CA ASP A 860 11.47 -29.33 16.46
C ASP A 860 11.05 -28.87 17.86
N LEU A 861 10.36 -29.68 18.69
CA LEU A 861 10.24 -29.41 20.14
C LEU A 861 10.32 -30.74 20.91
N PRO A 862 11.29 -30.93 21.84
CA PRO A 862 11.36 -32.15 22.62
C PRO A 862 10.26 -32.20 23.68
N ALA A 863 9.44 -33.24 23.66
CA ALA A 863 8.47 -33.56 24.71
C ALA A 863 9.19 -33.78 26.06
N GLY A 864 8.61 -33.24 27.13
CA GLY A 864 8.99 -33.54 28.51
C GLY A 864 10.29 -32.88 28.99
N GLY A 865 10.19 -31.68 29.58
CA GLY A 865 11.20 -31.16 30.51
C GLY A 865 12.63 -30.93 29.98
N ARG A 866 12.88 -30.96 28.67
CA ARG A 866 14.18 -30.62 28.08
C ARG A 866 14.22 -29.15 27.65
N SER A 867 15.38 -28.52 27.85
CA SER A 867 15.65 -27.11 27.56
C SER A 867 15.44 -26.76 26.09
N VAL A 868 14.98 -25.53 25.82
CA VAL A 868 14.98 -24.92 24.47
C VAL A 868 16.36 -25.04 23.84
N THR A 869 16.43 -25.43 22.56
CA THR A 869 17.66 -25.62 21.78
C THR A 869 17.85 -24.51 20.76
N VAL A 870 19.10 -24.26 20.36
CA VAL A 870 19.45 -23.29 19.31
C VAL A 870 18.77 -23.66 18.01
N ALA A 871 18.77 -24.95 17.67
CA ALA A 871 18.19 -25.42 16.42
C ALA A 871 16.68 -25.19 16.30
N ALA A 872 15.94 -25.41 17.40
CA ALA A 872 14.50 -25.20 17.43
C ALA A 872 14.15 -23.71 17.26
N LEU A 873 14.91 -22.84 17.91
CA LEU A 873 14.68 -21.40 17.88
C LEU A 873 14.97 -20.79 16.50
N VAL A 874 16.11 -21.13 15.89
CA VAL A 874 16.48 -20.64 14.55
C VAL A 874 15.52 -21.16 13.49
N THR A 875 15.12 -22.42 13.57
CA THR A 875 14.18 -23.04 12.61
C THR A 875 12.79 -22.41 12.69
N ALA A 876 12.32 -22.09 13.90
CA ALA A 876 11.04 -21.42 14.09
C ALA A 876 11.04 -19.98 13.54
N ALA A 877 12.12 -19.25 13.78
CA ALA A 877 12.32 -17.90 13.24
C ALA A 877 12.29 -17.91 11.70
N ASP A 878 13.05 -18.81 11.07
CA ASP A 878 13.12 -18.94 9.61
C ASP A 878 11.75 -19.35 9.01
N ARG A 879 11.00 -20.28 9.64
CA ARG A 879 9.67 -20.70 9.16
C ARG A 879 8.62 -19.61 9.24
N ARG A 880 8.66 -18.79 10.28
CA ARG A 880 7.69 -17.69 10.51
C ARG A 880 8.14 -16.38 9.84
N ALA A 881 9.30 -16.40 9.16
CA ALA A 881 9.94 -15.25 8.55
C ALA A 881 10.12 -14.08 9.54
N ARG A 882 10.60 -14.40 10.75
CA ARG A 882 10.91 -13.46 11.85
C ARG A 882 12.39 -13.55 12.24
N SER A 883 12.89 -12.59 12.99
CA SER A 883 14.22 -12.69 13.60
C SER A 883 14.25 -13.67 14.78
N VAL A 884 15.42 -14.24 15.07
CA VAL A 884 15.63 -15.12 16.24
C VAL A 884 15.22 -14.42 17.55
N ALA A 885 15.48 -13.12 17.66
CA ALA A 885 15.12 -12.31 18.83
C ALA A 885 13.59 -12.15 19.02
N GLU A 886 12.85 -11.91 17.93
CA GLU A 886 11.38 -11.78 17.97
C GLU A 886 10.72 -13.10 18.33
N GLU A 887 11.23 -14.20 17.77
CA GLU A 887 10.71 -15.53 18.02
C GLU A 887 10.98 -15.97 19.47
N ALA A 888 12.18 -15.71 20.01
CA ALA A 888 12.52 -15.97 21.40
C ALA A 888 11.63 -15.18 22.37
N ALA A 889 11.35 -13.91 22.06
CA ALA A 889 10.43 -13.08 22.84
C ALA A 889 9.00 -13.63 22.81
N ASP A 890 8.57 -14.21 21.69
CA ASP A 890 7.27 -14.87 21.56
C ASP A 890 7.17 -16.14 22.41
N TRP A 891 8.23 -16.94 22.43
CA TRP A 891 8.31 -18.16 23.22
C TRP A 891 8.32 -17.87 24.72
N LEU A 892 9.04 -16.81 25.14
CA LEU A 892 9.02 -16.32 26.53
C LEU A 892 7.63 -15.81 26.94
N ARG A 893 6.93 -15.09 26.06
CA ARG A 893 5.53 -14.67 26.30
C ARG A 893 4.56 -15.86 26.37
N GLY A 894 4.83 -16.91 25.61
CA GLY A 894 4.09 -18.18 25.64
C GLY A 894 4.42 -19.09 26.83
N GLY A 895 5.27 -18.65 27.76
CA GLY A 895 5.59 -19.40 28.99
C GLY A 895 6.75 -20.40 28.86
N SER A 896 7.48 -20.40 27.74
CA SER A 896 8.67 -21.26 27.55
C SER A 896 9.92 -20.64 28.20
N ASN A 897 10.81 -21.46 28.74
CA ASN A 897 12.09 -21.00 29.29
C ASN A 897 13.19 -21.08 28.21
N VAL A 898 13.67 -19.93 27.73
CA VAL A 898 14.79 -19.83 26.76
C VAL A 898 16.07 -19.47 27.51
N PRO A 899 17.04 -20.39 27.69
CA PRO A 899 18.30 -20.07 28.35
C PRO A 899 19.11 -19.01 27.59
N GLN A 900 19.76 -18.09 28.31
CA GLN A 900 20.52 -17.01 27.68
C GLN A 900 21.63 -17.52 26.75
N ALA A 901 22.34 -18.59 27.14
CA ALA A 901 23.38 -19.20 26.32
C ALA A 901 22.85 -19.75 24.97
N VAL A 902 21.60 -20.20 24.93
CA VAL A 902 20.93 -20.68 23.71
C VAL A 902 20.55 -19.49 22.82
N LEU A 903 20.05 -18.40 23.42
CA LEU A 903 19.74 -17.18 22.68
C LEU A 903 21.01 -16.56 22.08
N ASP A 904 22.09 -16.47 22.86
CA ASP A 904 23.35 -15.88 22.42
C ASP A 904 23.96 -16.67 21.25
N LEU A 905 23.96 -18.00 21.34
CA LEU A 905 24.45 -18.86 20.25
C LEU A 905 23.52 -18.83 19.03
N ALA A 906 22.20 -18.75 19.20
CA ALA A 906 21.25 -18.61 18.10
C ALA A 906 21.39 -17.28 17.33
N LEU A 907 21.67 -16.19 18.06
CA LEU A 907 21.98 -14.90 17.45
C LEU A 907 23.33 -14.92 16.72
N ALA A 908 24.33 -15.64 17.25
CA ALA A 908 25.60 -15.86 16.58
C ALA A 908 25.42 -16.67 15.28
N VAL A 909 24.59 -17.72 15.30
CA VAL A 909 24.22 -18.50 14.10
C VAL A 909 23.51 -17.64 13.06
N GLU A 910 22.69 -16.66 13.47
CA GLU A 910 22.01 -15.74 12.56
C GLU A 910 22.96 -14.75 11.87
N SER A 911 24.09 -14.40 12.50
CA SER A 911 24.92 -13.25 12.11
C SER A 911 26.37 -13.56 11.73
N ASP A 912 26.97 -14.64 12.25
CA ASP A 912 28.38 -14.99 12.03
C ASP A 912 28.55 -16.00 10.88
N ARG A 913 29.43 -15.64 9.94
CA ARG A 913 29.83 -16.46 8.79
C ARG A 913 30.44 -17.80 9.16
N LEU A 914 30.95 -17.97 10.38
CA LEU A 914 31.52 -19.22 10.90
C LEU A 914 30.51 -20.37 10.92
N PHE A 915 29.21 -20.05 11.05
CA PHE A 915 28.13 -21.03 11.02
C PHE A 915 27.60 -21.29 9.61
N LEU A 916 28.12 -20.60 8.59
CA LEU A 916 27.76 -20.75 7.17
C LEU A 916 26.26 -20.52 6.86
N LYS A 917 25.47 -19.94 7.78
CA LYS A 917 24.04 -19.65 7.55
C LYS A 917 23.87 -18.72 6.35
N GLY A 918 22.93 -19.05 5.45
CA GLY A 918 22.65 -18.27 4.23
C GLY A 918 23.55 -18.57 3.02
N THR A 919 24.58 -19.41 3.18
CA THR A 919 25.40 -19.92 2.05
C THR A 919 24.76 -21.15 1.40
N GLU A 920 25.19 -21.53 0.19
CA GLU A 920 24.73 -22.75 -0.48
C GLU A 920 25.16 -24.00 0.29
N GLU A 921 26.36 -23.96 0.86
CA GLU A 921 26.98 -25.03 1.64
C GLU A 921 26.33 -25.17 3.03
N GLY A 922 25.90 -24.06 3.66
CA GLY A 922 25.25 -24.06 4.97
C GLY A 922 23.77 -24.45 4.96
N ARG A 923 23.10 -24.39 3.81
CA ARG A 923 21.67 -24.80 3.65
C ARG A 923 21.41 -26.26 4.04
N PHE A 924 22.45 -27.08 4.05
CA PHE A 924 22.33 -28.52 4.26
C PHE A 924 23.00 -29.01 5.56
N LEU A 925 23.54 -28.12 6.40
CA LEU A 925 24.18 -28.50 7.66
C LEU A 925 23.17 -28.95 8.75
N ARG A 926 21.88 -28.59 8.60
CA ARG A 926 20.63 -28.98 9.32
C ARG A 926 20.61 -29.14 10.85
N ALA A 927 21.72 -29.39 11.54
CA ALA A 927 21.84 -29.39 13.00
C ALA A 927 22.78 -28.26 13.42
N TRP A 928 22.21 -27.22 14.03
CA TRP A 928 22.98 -26.13 14.63
C TRP A 928 23.59 -26.60 15.96
N PRO A 929 24.83 -26.20 16.30
CA PRO A 929 25.46 -26.64 17.53
C PRO A 929 24.75 -26.07 18.76
N GLU A 930 24.74 -26.83 19.85
CA GLU A 930 24.19 -26.43 21.13
C GLU A 930 25.29 -25.93 22.10
N PRO A 931 24.96 -25.09 23.10
CA PRO A 931 25.97 -24.56 24.02
C PRO A 931 26.72 -25.68 24.77
N GLY A 932 28.05 -25.67 24.72
CA GLY A 932 28.91 -26.68 25.33
C GLY A 932 29.10 -27.96 24.50
N GLU A 933 28.61 -28.00 23.26
CA GLU A 933 28.81 -29.14 22.36
C GLU A 933 30.27 -29.20 21.85
N VAL A 934 30.76 -30.43 21.67
CA VAL A 934 32.04 -30.71 21.00
C VAL A 934 31.76 -30.85 19.49
N LEU A 935 32.24 -29.90 18.70
CA LEU A 935 32.05 -29.87 17.26
C LEU A 935 32.75 -31.05 16.58
N ALA A 936 32.00 -31.73 15.71
CA ALA A 936 32.50 -32.88 14.98
C ALA A 936 33.67 -32.51 14.04
N PRO A 937 34.69 -33.38 13.91
CA PRO A 937 35.83 -33.17 13.01
C PRO A 937 35.47 -32.80 11.57
N GLY A 938 34.38 -33.39 11.04
CA GLY A 938 33.88 -33.10 9.68
C GLY A 938 33.34 -31.68 9.52
N TYR A 939 32.65 -31.16 10.54
CA TYR A 939 32.15 -29.78 10.56
C TYR A 939 33.31 -28.77 10.54
N LEU A 940 34.31 -28.98 11.39
CA LEU A 940 35.50 -28.13 11.46
C LEU A 940 36.30 -28.15 10.15
N ALA A 941 36.44 -29.33 9.55
CA ALA A 941 37.07 -29.47 8.24
C ALA A 941 36.30 -28.73 7.13
N LYS A 942 34.96 -28.78 7.16
CA LYS A 942 34.11 -28.08 6.19
C LYS A 942 34.21 -26.56 6.33
N VAL A 943 34.12 -26.03 7.54
CA VAL A 943 34.22 -24.57 7.80
C VAL A 943 35.60 -24.06 7.39
N SER A 944 36.67 -24.77 7.78
CA SER A 944 38.05 -24.43 7.40
C SER A 944 38.26 -24.44 5.88
N ALA A 945 37.79 -25.48 5.18
CA ALA A 945 37.89 -25.58 3.72
C ALA A 945 37.07 -24.52 2.98
N THR A 946 35.89 -24.16 3.50
CA THR A 946 34.98 -23.18 2.87
C THR A 946 35.44 -21.75 3.05
N LEU A 947 35.93 -21.41 4.25
CA LEU A 947 36.39 -20.05 4.58
C LEU A 947 37.88 -19.83 4.27
N GLY A 948 38.64 -20.89 3.96
CA GLY A 948 40.07 -20.84 3.64
C GLY A 948 40.94 -20.44 4.83
N VAL A 949 40.48 -20.71 6.06
CA VAL A 949 41.18 -20.37 7.31
C VAL A 949 41.69 -21.63 8.00
N PRO A 950 42.84 -21.59 8.71
CA PRO A 950 43.35 -22.73 9.45
C PRO A 950 42.36 -23.24 10.50
N ILE A 951 42.33 -24.56 10.73
CA ILE A 951 41.38 -25.18 11.65
C ILE A 951 41.57 -24.73 13.10
N SER A 952 42.79 -24.30 13.48
CA SER A 952 43.06 -23.70 14.79
C SER A 952 42.35 -22.35 14.96
N GLU A 953 42.26 -21.54 13.90
CA GLU A 953 41.59 -20.24 13.94
C GLU A 953 40.06 -20.39 14.00
N VAL A 954 39.52 -21.41 13.32
CA VAL A 954 38.11 -21.80 13.44
C VAL A 954 37.81 -22.26 14.87
N ALA A 955 38.67 -23.10 15.45
CA ALA A 955 38.50 -23.59 16.81
C ALA A 955 38.54 -22.46 17.86
N ASP A 956 39.51 -21.55 17.75
CA ASP A 956 39.63 -20.39 18.64
C ASP A 956 38.39 -19.48 18.57
N ALA A 957 37.84 -19.28 17.37
CA ALA A 957 36.63 -18.47 17.18
C ALA A 957 35.37 -19.17 17.71
N MET A 958 35.24 -20.48 17.54
CA MET A 958 34.13 -21.28 18.08
C MET A 958 34.17 -21.36 19.61
N ALA A 959 35.37 -21.37 20.21
CA ALA A 959 35.55 -21.33 21.66
C ALA A 959 35.00 -20.05 22.30
N ALA A 960 34.99 -18.92 21.56
CA ALA A 960 34.39 -17.66 22.02
C ALA A 960 32.86 -17.77 22.21
N TYR A 961 32.22 -18.73 21.55
CA TYR A 961 30.80 -19.05 21.68
C TYR A 961 30.51 -20.21 22.65
N GLY A 962 31.53 -20.68 23.38
CA GLY A 962 31.40 -21.77 24.35
C GLY A 962 31.29 -23.17 23.72
N LEU A 963 31.78 -23.34 22.49
CA LEU A 963 31.87 -24.63 21.79
C LEU A 963 33.29 -25.21 21.91
N GLU A 964 33.39 -26.52 22.08
CA GLU A 964 34.67 -27.22 22.07
C GLU A 964 34.96 -27.78 20.67
N ALA A 965 36.23 -27.77 20.24
CA ALA A 965 36.61 -28.23 18.90
C ALA A 965 37.54 -29.45 18.98
N ASP A 966 37.18 -30.54 18.32
CA ASP A 966 38.01 -31.73 18.22
C ASP A 966 38.92 -31.71 16.98
N LEU A 967 40.20 -31.42 17.21
CA LEU A 967 41.22 -31.26 16.17
C LEU A 967 42.07 -32.52 15.94
N VAL A 968 41.78 -33.64 16.62
CA VAL A 968 42.70 -34.79 16.71
C VAL A 968 42.97 -35.40 15.32
N GLY A 969 44.20 -35.28 14.84
CA GLY A 969 44.64 -35.91 13.59
C GLY A 969 44.17 -35.21 12.30
N LEU A 970 43.42 -34.10 12.40
CA LEU A 970 43.06 -33.28 11.24
C LEU A 970 44.27 -32.46 10.76
N PRO A 971 44.47 -32.30 9.44
CA PRO A 971 45.45 -31.36 8.91
C PRO A 971 45.03 -29.91 9.21
N ASP A 972 46.00 -29.02 9.32
CA ASP A 972 45.77 -27.59 9.66
C ASP A 972 44.90 -26.85 8.63
N LEU A 973 45.03 -27.24 7.35
CA LEU A 973 44.16 -26.83 6.25
C LEU A 973 43.65 -28.09 5.53
N PRO A 974 42.51 -28.66 5.95
CA PRO A 974 41.91 -29.82 5.31
C PRO A 974 41.40 -29.48 3.91
N SER A 975 41.62 -30.38 2.95
CA SER A 975 40.99 -30.32 1.64
C SER A 975 39.51 -30.70 1.72
N GLY A 976 38.72 -30.31 0.71
CA GLY A 976 37.29 -30.67 0.62
C GLY A 976 37.05 -32.18 0.76
N ASP A 977 37.92 -33.01 0.17
CA ASP A 977 37.87 -34.47 0.23
C ASP A 977 37.90 -35.04 1.66
N VAL A 978 38.53 -34.33 2.61
CA VAL A 978 38.56 -34.73 4.03
C VAL A 978 37.19 -34.49 4.68
N ALA A 979 36.52 -33.38 4.37
CA ALA A 979 35.16 -33.14 4.84
C ALA A 979 34.17 -34.12 4.19
N GLU A 980 34.34 -34.45 2.91
CA GLU A 980 33.54 -35.47 2.22
C GLU A 980 33.70 -36.84 2.88
N MET A 981 34.93 -37.30 3.10
CA MET A 981 35.17 -38.59 3.75
C MET A 981 34.62 -38.68 5.19
N LEU A 982 34.47 -37.55 5.90
CA LEU A 982 33.94 -37.52 7.26
C LEU A 982 32.41 -37.29 7.31
N SER A 983 31.76 -37.09 6.16
CA SER A 983 30.30 -37.08 6.02
C SER A 983 29.79 -38.51 5.84
N HIS A 984 28.70 -38.87 6.52
CA HIS A 984 28.06 -40.19 6.32
C HIS A 984 27.72 -40.48 4.84
N HIS A 985 27.41 -39.44 4.07
CA HIS A 985 26.97 -39.54 2.68
C HIS A 985 28.05 -39.28 1.63
N LEU A 986 29.29 -38.96 2.05
CA LEU A 986 30.39 -38.57 1.16
C LEU A 986 30.11 -37.30 0.33
N ASP A 987 29.27 -36.41 0.84
CA ASP A 987 28.88 -35.15 0.20
C ASP A 987 29.50 -33.90 0.87
N GLY A 988 30.26 -34.11 1.94
CA GLY A 988 30.86 -33.04 2.73
C GLY A 988 29.83 -32.20 3.46
N LEU A 989 28.69 -32.80 3.83
CA LEU A 989 27.60 -32.24 4.61
C LEU A 989 27.28 -33.13 5.82
N GLY A 990 26.52 -32.61 6.79
CA GLY A 990 26.04 -33.41 7.92
C GLY A 990 25.01 -34.47 7.46
N PRO A 991 24.83 -35.58 8.19
CA PRO A 991 25.45 -35.91 9.49
C PRO A 991 26.93 -36.30 9.37
N TRP A 992 27.72 -35.93 10.39
CA TRP A 992 29.16 -36.18 10.48
C TRP A 992 29.45 -37.44 11.28
N LEU A 993 30.51 -38.17 10.93
CA LEU A 993 30.94 -39.32 11.71
C LEU A 993 31.35 -38.90 13.13
N SER A 994 30.91 -39.67 14.12
CA SER A 994 31.34 -39.54 15.51
C SER A 994 32.50 -40.48 15.84
N ARG A 995 33.43 -40.02 16.67
CA ARG A 995 34.52 -40.86 17.20
C ARG A 995 34.10 -41.76 18.34
N SER A 996 33.01 -41.43 19.03
CA SER A 996 32.45 -42.27 20.08
C SER A 996 31.83 -43.54 19.52
N GLU A 997 31.57 -43.55 18.22
CA GLU A 997 30.94 -44.63 17.49
C GLU A 997 31.96 -45.30 16.56
N THR A 998 31.68 -46.55 16.25
CA THR A 998 32.48 -47.31 15.29
C THR A 998 32.08 -46.91 13.88
N VAL A 999 33.04 -46.60 13.02
CA VAL A 999 32.75 -46.21 11.63
C VAL A 999 31.92 -47.31 10.95
N PRO A 1000 30.80 -46.97 10.29
CA PRO A 1000 29.96 -47.96 9.61
C PRO A 1000 30.73 -48.80 8.58
N VAL A 1001 30.49 -50.12 8.55
CA VAL A 1001 31.10 -51.04 7.57
C VAL A 1001 30.81 -50.56 6.14
N ALA A 1002 29.54 -50.20 5.87
CA ALA A 1002 29.11 -49.69 4.58
C ALA A 1002 29.84 -48.41 4.17
N HIS A 1003 30.13 -47.52 5.14
CA HIS A 1003 30.83 -46.27 4.88
C HIS A 1003 32.30 -46.54 4.51
N VAL A 1004 32.99 -47.46 5.21
CA VAL A 1004 34.37 -47.87 4.85
C VAL A 1004 34.43 -48.45 3.44
N LEU A 1005 33.48 -49.33 3.07
CA LEU A 1005 33.41 -49.92 1.73
C LEU A 1005 33.09 -48.87 0.66
N ARG A 1006 32.22 -47.91 0.96
CA ARG A 1006 31.85 -46.81 0.07
C ARG A 1006 33.02 -45.86 -0.19
N VAL A 1007 33.77 -45.48 0.85
CA VAL A 1007 35.00 -44.69 0.71
C VAL A 1007 36.02 -45.44 -0.14
N ALA A 1008 36.22 -46.74 0.10
CA ALA A 1008 37.13 -47.56 -0.69
C ALA A 1008 36.71 -47.63 -2.18
N ASN A 1009 35.41 -47.78 -2.45
CA ASN A 1009 34.86 -47.81 -3.81
C ASN A 1009 35.03 -46.46 -4.54
N VAL A 1010 34.69 -45.34 -3.90
CA VAL A 1010 34.75 -43.99 -4.50
C VAL A 1010 36.19 -43.52 -4.69
N THR A 1011 37.06 -43.77 -3.71
CA THR A 1011 38.47 -43.30 -3.76
C THR A 1011 39.39 -44.25 -4.51
N GLY A 1012 38.96 -45.49 -4.78
CA GLY A 1012 39.79 -46.55 -5.37
C GLY A 1012 40.90 -47.08 -4.43
N ASN A 1013 40.92 -46.63 -3.17
CA ASN A 1013 41.89 -47.08 -2.16
C ASN A 1013 41.53 -48.48 -1.64
N ARG A 1014 42.52 -49.21 -1.14
CA ARG A 1014 42.26 -50.50 -0.50
C ARG A 1014 41.51 -50.30 0.81
N ILE A 1015 40.60 -51.21 1.17
CA ILE A 1015 39.85 -51.17 2.45
C ILE A 1015 40.79 -50.96 3.66
N ALA A 1016 41.95 -51.62 3.66
CA ALA A 1016 42.97 -51.46 4.71
C ALA A 1016 43.57 -50.04 4.79
N GLU A 1017 43.71 -49.34 3.66
CA GLU A 1017 44.24 -47.96 3.60
C GLU A 1017 43.19 -46.96 4.10
N VAL A 1018 41.92 -47.20 3.78
CA VAL A 1018 40.77 -46.42 4.31
C VAL A 1018 40.67 -46.57 5.83
N LEU A 1019 40.72 -47.81 6.34
CA LEU A 1019 40.73 -48.09 7.79
C LEU A 1019 41.94 -47.44 8.49
N GLY A 1020 43.11 -47.47 7.86
CA GLY A 1020 44.30 -46.79 8.35
C GLY A 1020 44.15 -45.27 8.42
N THR A 1021 43.42 -44.68 7.47
CA THR A 1021 43.13 -43.24 7.45
C THR A 1021 42.17 -42.84 8.56
N PHE A 1022 41.07 -43.58 8.76
CA PHE A 1022 40.16 -43.37 9.89
C PHE A 1022 40.85 -43.55 11.25
N THR A 1023 41.76 -44.52 11.36
CA THR A 1023 42.58 -44.73 12.57
C THR A 1023 43.51 -43.54 12.84
N ARG A 1024 44.14 -42.98 11.81
CA ARG A 1024 44.98 -41.77 11.93
C ARG A 1024 44.17 -40.55 12.31
N PHE A 1025 42.97 -40.44 11.77
CA PHE A 1025 41.97 -39.47 12.20
C PHE A 1025 41.26 -39.90 13.47
N GLY A 1026 41.76 -40.86 14.26
CA GLY A 1026 41.31 -41.23 15.59
C GLY A 1026 39.86 -41.72 15.74
N PHE A 1027 39.31 -42.36 14.71
CA PHE A 1027 38.01 -43.03 14.75
C PHE A 1027 38.13 -44.51 15.16
N LEU A 1028 37.07 -45.06 15.75
CA LEU A 1028 36.95 -46.50 16.03
C LEU A 1028 36.62 -47.25 14.73
N ILE A 1029 37.37 -48.31 14.41
CA ILE A 1029 37.19 -49.07 13.17
C ILE A 1029 36.32 -50.32 13.37
N PRO A 1030 35.45 -50.67 12.40
CA PRO A 1030 34.58 -51.83 12.49
C PRO A 1030 35.36 -53.13 12.24
N TRP A 1031 34.80 -54.24 12.70
CA TRP A 1031 35.25 -55.55 12.27
C TRP A 1031 34.76 -55.85 10.85
N ILE A 1032 35.68 -56.14 9.95
CA ILE A 1032 35.41 -56.48 8.55
C ILE A 1032 36.11 -57.82 8.24
N PRO A 1033 35.41 -58.81 7.62
CA PRO A 1033 36.02 -60.06 7.19
C PRO A 1033 37.22 -59.86 6.28
N GLN A 1034 38.23 -60.74 6.36
CA GLN A 1034 39.46 -60.60 5.56
C GLN A 1034 39.24 -60.78 4.05
N ASP A 1035 38.20 -61.52 3.68
CA ASP A 1035 37.74 -61.76 2.31
C ASP A 1035 36.74 -60.69 1.82
N ALA A 1036 36.47 -59.64 2.62
CA ALA A 1036 35.55 -58.58 2.22
C ALA A 1036 36.05 -57.82 0.98
N THR A 1037 35.12 -57.52 0.08
CA THR A 1037 35.36 -56.78 -1.16
C THR A 1037 34.44 -55.57 -1.25
N VAL A 1038 34.71 -54.66 -2.19
CA VAL A 1038 33.79 -53.53 -2.44
C VAL A 1038 32.42 -54.00 -2.96
N ASP A 1039 32.33 -55.22 -3.51
CA ASP A 1039 31.08 -55.82 -3.97
C ASP A 1039 30.14 -56.15 -2.79
N ASP A 1040 30.68 -56.35 -1.57
CA ASP A 1040 29.87 -56.53 -0.36
C ASP A 1040 29.12 -55.27 0.06
N LEU A 1041 29.40 -54.11 -0.55
CA LEU A 1041 28.65 -52.87 -0.32
C LEU A 1041 27.16 -53.07 -0.64
N VAL A 1042 26.82 -53.93 -1.61
CA VAL A 1042 25.44 -54.25 -1.99
C VAL A 1042 24.63 -54.87 -0.84
N LEU A 1043 25.27 -55.41 0.19
CA LEU A 1043 24.57 -55.97 1.36
C LEU A 1043 24.05 -54.88 2.31
N PHE A 1044 24.48 -53.63 2.13
CA PHE A 1044 24.22 -52.52 3.07
C PHE A 1044 23.76 -51.22 2.38
N ASP A 1045 23.50 -51.24 1.07
CA ASP A 1045 23.27 -50.03 0.27
C ASP A 1045 21.80 -49.52 0.29
N GLY A 1046 20.89 -50.30 0.87
CA GLY A 1046 19.48 -49.96 0.98
C GLY A 1046 19.12 -49.48 2.38
N ALA A 1047 18.54 -48.30 2.40
CA ALA A 1047 18.11 -47.52 3.56
C ALA A 1047 19.23 -46.81 4.34
N ARG A 1048 18.86 -45.63 4.83
CA ARG A 1048 19.69 -44.54 5.35
C ARG A 1048 20.71 -45.03 6.40
N GLY A 1049 21.99 -45.10 6.02
CA GLY A 1049 23.11 -45.17 6.95
C GLY A 1049 23.11 -46.43 7.82
N VAL A 1050 22.93 -47.61 7.23
CA VAL A 1050 23.00 -48.86 7.99
C VAL A 1050 24.43 -49.16 8.45
N GLU A 1051 24.63 -49.27 9.77
CA GLU A 1051 25.95 -49.24 10.41
C GLU A 1051 26.52 -50.62 10.77
N SER A 1052 25.67 -51.64 10.81
CA SER A 1052 26.02 -53.04 11.07
C SER A 1052 24.92 -53.98 10.54
N PRO A 1053 25.13 -55.31 10.46
CA PRO A 1053 24.06 -56.24 10.09
C PRO A 1053 22.80 -56.10 10.96
N ALA A 1054 22.93 -55.67 12.21
CA ALA A 1054 21.80 -55.46 13.12
C ALA A 1054 20.95 -54.21 12.77
N GLY A 1055 21.46 -53.32 11.91
CA GLY A 1055 20.72 -52.16 11.42
C GLY A 1055 20.10 -52.37 10.03
N VAL A 1056 20.31 -53.53 9.40
CA VAL A 1056 19.76 -53.83 8.07
C VAL A 1056 18.28 -54.18 8.20
N GLU A 1057 17.43 -53.46 7.48
CA GLU A 1057 16.01 -53.80 7.39
C GLU A 1057 15.82 -55.16 6.70
N TYR A 1058 14.97 -56.01 7.28
CA TYR A 1058 14.66 -57.32 6.69
C TYR A 1058 14.10 -57.20 5.27
N GLU A 1059 13.29 -56.17 4.99
CA GLU A 1059 12.75 -55.91 3.65
C GLU A 1059 13.87 -55.69 2.62
N TYR A 1060 14.83 -54.83 2.95
CA TYR A 1060 15.96 -54.57 2.07
C TYR A 1060 16.82 -55.82 1.87
N ALA A 1061 17.18 -56.51 2.95
CA ALA A 1061 17.97 -57.73 2.87
C ALA A 1061 17.33 -58.76 1.91
N PHE A 1062 16.02 -58.97 2.02
CA PHE A 1062 15.30 -59.89 1.14
C PHE A 1062 15.07 -59.34 -0.27
N SER A 1063 15.16 -58.03 -0.51
CA SER A 1063 15.09 -57.45 -1.86
C SER A 1063 16.26 -57.86 -2.76
N LEU A 1064 17.38 -58.27 -2.16
CA LEU A 1064 18.54 -58.81 -2.87
C LEU A 1064 18.28 -60.22 -3.45
N LEU A 1065 17.24 -60.91 -2.96
CA LEU A 1065 16.79 -62.20 -3.48
C LEU A 1065 16.07 -61.99 -4.82
N GLY A 1066 16.81 -62.16 -5.91
CA GLY A 1066 16.28 -62.16 -7.28
C GLY A 1066 16.73 -61.00 -8.18
N SER A 1067 17.29 -59.93 -7.63
CA SER A 1067 17.86 -58.80 -8.40
C SER A 1067 19.31 -59.04 -8.81
N GLU A 1068 20.11 -59.71 -7.97
CA GLU A 1068 21.57 -59.90 -8.14
C GLU A 1068 21.98 -61.38 -8.33
N GLY A 1069 21.02 -62.31 -8.33
CA GLY A 1069 21.30 -63.76 -8.47
C GLY A 1069 21.80 -64.46 -7.21
N ILE A 1070 21.82 -63.76 -6.06
CA ILE A 1070 22.19 -64.28 -4.74
C ILE A 1070 21.08 -65.23 -4.24
N THR A 1071 21.47 -66.42 -3.77
CA THR A 1071 20.55 -67.37 -3.13
C THR A 1071 20.27 -67.00 -1.67
N LEU A 1072 19.15 -67.45 -1.10
CA LEU A 1072 18.81 -67.17 0.30
C LEU A 1072 19.87 -67.73 1.26
N GLU A 1073 20.48 -68.86 0.93
CA GLU A 1073 21.60 -69.45 1.65
C GLU A 1073 22.85 -68.57 1.61
N GLU A 1074 23.25 -68.10 0.41
CA GLU A 1074 24.39 -67.20 0.25
C GLU A 1074 24.19 -65.87 0.98
N LEU A 1075 22.99 -65.31 0.93
CA LEU A 1075 22.64 -64.07 1.62
C LEU A 1075 22.76 -64.22 3.15
N VAL A 1076 22.19 -65.29 3.71
CA VAL A 1076 22.24 -65.57 5.14
C VAL A 1076 23.68 -65.84 5.60
N ASP A 1077 24.47 -66.57 4.80
CA ASP A 1077 25.87 -66.85 5.12
C ASP A 1077 26.73 -65.58 5.06
N ARG A 1078 26.52 -64.68 4.09
CA ARG A 1078 27.21 -63.38 4.05
C ARG A 1078 26.82 -62.50 5.24
N TYR A 1079 25.53 -62.31 5.55
CA TYR A 1079 25.15 -61.52 6.74
C TYR A 1079 25.65 -62.13 8.05
N ARG A 1080 25.73 -63.46 8.14
CA ARG A 1080 26.34 -64.17 9.27
C ARG A 1080 27.83 -63.93 9.37
N ALA A 1081 28.54 -63.89 8.24
CA ALA A 1081 29.95 -63.54 8.19
C ALA A 1081 30.23 -62.11 8.68
N TYR A 1082 29.22 -61.22 8.69
CA TYR A 1082 29.30 -59.89 9.32
C TYR A 1082 28.72 -59.82 10.75
N GLY A 1083 28.16 -60.92 11.30
CA GLY A 1083 27.71 -61.01 12.70
C GLY A 1083 26.19 -61.15 12.94
N SER A 1084 25.37 -61.39 11.91
CA SER A 1084 23.92 -61.60 12.06
C SER A 1084 23.55 -62.88 12.84
N PRO A 1085 22.50 -62.85 13.70
CA PRO A 1085 21.99 -64.03 14.42
C PRO A 1085 21.16 -64.98 13.53
N MET A 1086 20.76 -64.54 12.33
CA MET A 1086 19.97 -65.35 11.40
C MET A 1086 20.78 -66.55 10.91
N PHE A 1087 20.15 -67.72 10.88
CA PHE A 1087 20.76 -68.92 10.30
C PHE A 1087 19.70 -69.82 9.68
N LEU A 1088 20.14 -70.61 8.70
CA LEU A 1088 19.31 -71.65 8.09
C LEU A 1088 19.79 -73.03 8.60
N PRO A 1089 18.92 -73.82 9.26
CA PRO A 1089 19.29 -75.15 9.75
C PRO A 1089 19.46 -76.21 8.64
N GLY A 1090 19.26 -75.84 7.36
CA GLY A 1090 19.37 -76.66 6.15
C GLY A 1090 18.98 -75.85 4.91
N ALA A 1091 18.79 -76.50 3.75
CA ALA A 1091 18.32 -75.82 2.53
C ALA A 1091 16.94 -75.15 2.73
N ALA A 1092 16.74 -73.97 2.13
CA ALA A 1092 15.52 -73.20 2.28
C ALA A 1092 14.28 -73.99 1.82
N ASN A 1093 13.28 -74.10 2.69
CA ASN A 1093 12.04 -74.80 2.38
C ASN A 1093 10.99 -73.85 1.77
N ARG A 1094 9.85 -74.38 1.33
CA ARG A 1094 8.81 -73.57 0.68
C ARG A 1094 8.28 -72.44 1.56
N LEU A 1095 8.17 -72.63 2.87
CA LEU A 1095 7.68 -71.59 3.78
C LEU A 1095 8.74 -70.49 3.99
N ASP A 1096 10.02 -70.82 3.88
CA ASP A 1096 11.11 -69.83 3.86
C ASP A 1096 10.99 -68.89 2.67
N TRP A 1097 10.74 -69.44 1.48
CA TRP A 1097 10.51 -68.66 0.27
C TRP A 1097 9.23 -67.82 0.30
N GLU A 1098 8.18 -68.29 0.99
CA GLU A 1098 6.91 -67.56 1.13
C GLU A 1098 6.98 -66.41 2.17
N LEU A 1099 7.87 -66.51 3.16
CA LEU A 1099 8.05 -65.51 4.23
C LEU A 1099 9.16 -64.50 3.95
N PHE A 1100 10.32 -64.94 3.45
CA PHE A 1100 11.51 -64.09 3.25
C PHE A 1100 11.49 -63.49 1.84
N GLN A 1101 10.51 -62.63 1.61
CA GLN A 1101 10.35 -61.84 0.39
C GLN A 1101 10.26 -60.36 0.78
N PRO A 1102 10.82 -59.43 -0.03
CA PRO A 1102 10.75 -58.00 0.24
C PRO A 1102 9.30 -57.54 0.31
N VAL A 1103 8.50 -57.93 -0.69
CA VAL A 1103 7.05 -57.70 -0.74
C VAL A 1103 6.35 -59.05 -0.61
N GLY A 1104 6.23 -59.52 0.63
CA GLY A 1104 5.73 -60.85 0.96
C GLY A 1104 4.40 -60.89 1.69
N ALA A 1105 4.04 -62.07 2.17
CA ALA A 1105 2.87 -62.23 3.02
C ALA A 1105 3.06 -61.58 4.41
N LEU A 1106 4.29 -61.53 4.90
CA LEU A 1106 4.68 -60.83 6.13
C LEU A 1106 5.23 -59.44 5.78
N ASN A 1107 4.72 -58.39 6.45
CA ASN A 1107 5.25 -57.04 6.29
C ASN A 1107 6.57 -56.91 7.07
N TRP A 1108 7.68 -56.73 6.37
CA TRP A 1108 9.02 -56.54 6.95
C TRP A 1108 9.40 -55.05 7.13
N ASP A 1109 8.57 -54.13 6.66
CA ASP A 1109 8.79 -52.68 6.68
C ASP A 1109 9.12 -52.17 8.10
N GLY A 1110 10.23 -51.45 8.25
CA GLY A 1110 10.68 -50.89 9.52
C GLY A 1110 11.13 -51.90 10.59
N LEU A 1111 11.35 -53.18 10.25
CA LEU A 1111 11.97 -54.16 11.15
C LEU A 1111 13.44 -54.38 10.75
N VAL A 1112 14.36 -54.23 11.69
CA VAL A 1112 15.79 -54.48 11.47
C VAL A 1112 16.20 -55.88 11.92
N MET A 1113 17.27 -56.43 11.34
CA MET A 1113 17.76 -57.75 11.71
C MET A 1113 18.10 -57.83 13.19
N GLY A 1114 17.51 -58.79 13.89
CA GLY A 1114 17.62 -58.95 15.34
C GLY A 1114 16.43 -58.40 16.14
N ASP A 1115 15.54 -57.62 15.52
CA ASP A 1115 14.30 -57.19 16.15
C ASP A 1115 13.37 -58.36 16.48
N THR A 1116 12.58 -58.19 17.53
CA THR A 1116 11.45 -59.06 17.82
C THR A 1116 10.28 -58.70 16.92
N VAL A 1117 9.85 -59.63 16.06
CA VAL A 1117 8.74 -59.43 15.13
C VAL A 1117 7.41 -59.37 15.90
N PRO A 1118 6.60 -58.30 15.75
CA PRO A 1118 5.29 -58.20 16.40
C PRO A 1118 4.33 -59.27 15.89
N PHE A 1119 3.69 -59.99 16.81
CA PHE A 1119 2.72 -61.03 16.48
C PHE A 1119 1.52 -60.49 15.69
N ALA A 1120 1.18 -59.21 15.84
CA ALA A 1120 0.17 -58.53 15.02
C ALA A 1120 0.44 -58.65 13.50
N ARG A 1121 1.70 -58.61 13.08
CA ARG A 1121 2.08 -58.79 11.67
C ARG A 1121 1.90 -60.23 11.20
N LEU A 1122 2.08 -61.20 12.10
CA LEU A 1122 1.81 -62.62 11.83
C LEU A 1122 0.32 -62.92 11.69
N ILE A 1123 -0.54 -62.23 12.44
CA ILE A 1123 -2.00 -62.34 12.32
C ILE A 1123 -2.44 -61.98 10.88
N THR A 1124 -1.90 -60.87 10.34
CA THR A 1124 -2.17 -60.44 8.96
C THR A 1124 -1.56 -61.38 7.92
N ALA A 1125 -0.31 -61.82 8.15
CA ALA A 1125 0.40 -62.73 7.24
C ALA A 1125 -0.25 -64.12 7.14
N ALA A 1126 -0.75 -64.65 8.27
CA ALA A 1126 -1.44 -65.93 8.35
C ALA A 1126 -2.67 -66.01 7.43
N ARG A 1127 -3.41 -64.91 7.25
CA ARG A 1127 -4.53 -64.84 6.28
C ARG A 1127 -4.04 -65.00 4.84
N ARG A 1128 -2.93 -64.35 4.49
CA ARG A 1128 -2.36 -64.38 3.13
C ARG A 1128 -1.75 -65.75 2.79
N LEU A 1129 -1.15 -66.41 3.79
CA LEU A 1129 -0.53 -67.74 3.63
C LEU A 1129 -1.46 -68.92 3.85
N HIS A 1130 -2.72 -68.69 4.27
CA HIS A 1130 -3.67 -69.73 4.66
C HIS A 1130 -3.13 -70.69 5.75
N ARG A 1131 -2.38 -70.14 6.73
CA ARG A 1131 -1.79 -70.87 7.86
C ARG A 1131 -2.22 -70.26 9.19
N SER A 1132 -1.86 -70.89 10.31
CA SER A 1132 -2.11 -70.32 11.64
C SER A 1132 -0.97 -69.38 12.05
N PRO A 1133 -1.24 -68.25 12.75
CA PRO A 1133 -0.20 -67.36 13.26
C PRO A 1133 0.84 -68.08 14.15
N GLU A 1134 0.41 -69.07 14.94
CA GLU A 1134 1.25 -69.90 15.81
C GLU A 1134 2.25 -70.75 15.02
N GLU A 1135 1.87 -71.19 13.82
CA GLU A 1135 2.76 -71.93 12.92
C GLU A 1135 3.87 -71.04 12.37
N LEU A 1136 3.52 -69.81 11.99
CA LEU A 1136 4.48 -68.82 11.52
C LEU A 1136 5.45 -68.37 12.62
N ALA A 1137 4.96 -68.17 13.85
CA ALA A 1137 5.78 -67.78 14.99
C ALA A 1137 6.86 -68.84 15.32
N ARG A 1138 6.47 -70.11 15.39
CA ARG A 1138 7.42 -71.24 15.57
C ARG A 1138 8.45 -71.32 14.45
N HIS A 1139 8.02 -71.06 13.21
CA HIS A 1139 8.89 -71.12 12.05
C HIS A 1139 9.97 -70.04 12.07
N LEU A 1140 9.62 -68.79 12.39
CA LEU A 1140 10.57 -67.67 12.55
C LEU A 1140 11.55 -67.90 13.72
N ASN A 1141 11.04 -68.30 14.90
CA ASN A 1141 11.87 -68.58 16.07
C ASN A 1141 12.94 -69.66 15.79
N SER A 1142 12.61 -70.68 14.98
CA SER A 1142 13.55 -71.76 14.62
C SER A 1142 14.70 -71.34 13.68
N ARG A 1143 14.69 -70.10 13.16
CA ARG A 1143 15.71 -69.50 12.27
C ARG A 1143 16.46 -68.33 12.91
N GLY A 1144 16.27 -68.14 14.21
CA GLY A 1144 16.90 -67.05 14.97
C GLY A 1144 16.17 -65.71 14.91
N ILE A 1145 14.92 -65.66 14.42
CA ILE A 1145 14.09 -64.46 14.37
C ILE A 1145 13.06 -64.51 15.50
N ALA A 1146 13.22 -63.67 16.53
CA ALA A 1146 12.35 -63.64 17.69
C ALA A 1146 10.96 -63.07 17.35
N VAL A 1147 9.91 -63.56 18.01
CA VAL A 1147 8.52 -63.09 17.86
C VAL A 1147 7.94 -62.69 19.21
N SER A 1148 7.09 -61.66 19.26
CA SER A 1148 6.61 -61.07 20.53
C SER A 1148 5.74 -62.02 21.38
N CYS A 1149 5.00 -62.95 20.76
CA CYS A 1149 4.27 -64.00 21.45
C CYS A 1149 4.05 -65.24 20.57
N ASP A 1150 3.68 -66.37 21.18
CA ASP A 1150 3.60 -67.68 20.52
C ASP A 1150 2.16 -68.08 20.10
N GLY A 1151 1.13 -67.28 20.41
CA GLY A 1151 -0.25 -67.57 20.02
C GLY A 1151 -1.31 -66.57 20.47
N LEU A 1152 -2.53 -66.73 19.95
CA LEU A 1152 -3.68 -65.88 20.29
C LEU A 1152 -4.23 -66.18 21.71
N PRO A 1153 -4.79 -65.17 22.41
CA PRO A 1153 -5.46 -65.36 23.69
C PRO A 1153 -6.61 -66.37 23.63
N GLN A 1154 -6.85 -67.08 24.74
CA GLN A 1154 -7.85 -68.13 24.82
C GLN A 1154 -9.27 -67.57 24.56
N GLY A 1155 -9.92 -68.00 23.47
CA GLY A 1155 -11.28 -67.58 23.10
C GLY A 1155 -11.37 -66.56 21.96
N LEU A 1156 -10.25 -66.05 21.44
CA LEU A 1156 -10.24 -65.15 20.28
C LEU A 1156 -9.98 -65.93 18.97
N THR A 1157 -10.86 -65.77 17.98
CA THR A 1157 -10.66 -66.38 16.66
C THR A 1157 -9.73 -65.54 15.78
N HIS A 1158 -9.03 -66.18 14.82
CA HIS A 1158 -8.17 -65.48 13.86
C HIS A 1158 -8.91 -64.38 13.08
N ARG A 1159 -10.19 -64.59 12.74
CA ARG A 1159 -11.04 -63.58 12.09
C ARG A 1159 -11.26 -62.34 12.98
N GLN A 1160 -11.56 -62.55 14.27
CA GLN A 1160 -11.76 -61.45 15.21
C GLN A 1160 -10.45 -60.70 15.49
N ALA A 1161 -9.33 -61.41 15.61
CA ALA A 1161 -8.02 -60.81 15.75
C ALA A 1161 -7.66 -59.93 14.54
N LEU A 1162 -7.99 -60.40 13.33
CA LEU A 1162 -7.81 -59.63 12.11
C LEU A 1162 -8.75 -58.42 12.00
N GLU A 1163 -9.99 -58.53 12.46
CA GLU A 1163 -10.90 -57.39 12.56
C GLU A 1163 -10.38 -56.34 13.55
N ILE A 1164 -9.68 -56.72 14.62
CA ILE A 1164 -9.09 -55.78 15.59
C ILE A 1164 -7.85 -55.10 15.00
N VAL A 1165 -6.90 -55.86 14.43
CA VAL A 1165 -5.67 -55.31 13.82
C VAL A 1165 -5.97 -54.49 12.55
N GLY A 1166 -6.99 -54.87 11.78
CA GLY A 1166 -7.39 -54.20 10.55
C GLY A 1166 -6.35 -54.24 9.43
N GLU A 1167 -6.55 -53.41 8.39
CA GLU A 1167 -5.57 -53.17 7.30
C GLU A 1167 -4.48 -52.15 7.70
N ARG A 1168 -4.52 -51.66 8.94
CA ARG A 1168 -3.67 -50.58 9.46
C ARG A 1168 -2.54 -51.07 10.36
N SER A 1169 -1.95 -52.23 10.03
CA SER A 1169 -0.74 -52.76 10.69
C SER A 1169 0.45 -51.80 10.65
N ASP A 1170 0.36 -50.76 9.82
CA ASP A 1170 1.45 -49.83 9.50
C ASP A 1170 1.35 -48.52 10.32
N LEU A 1171 0.29 -48.33 11.14
CA LEU A 1171 0.11 -47.14 12.00
C LEU A 1171 0.82 -47.24 13.36
N ILE A 1172 1.49 -48.35 13.62
CA ILE A 1172 2.16 -48.66 14.89
C ILE A 1172 3.53 -47.99 14.89
N GLY A 1173 3.57 -46.69 15.21
CA GLY A 1173 4.84 -45.98 15.36
C GLY A 1173 4.80 -44.45 15.54
N ARG A 1174 3.62 -43.79 15.55
CA ARG A 1174 3.55 -42.31 15.49
C ARG A 1174 3.07 -41.58 16.76
N GLY A 1175 2.75 -42.28 17.85
CA GLY A 1175 2.50 -41.65 19.15
C GLY A 1175 1.11 -41.07 19.40
N GLU A 1176 0.14 -41.27 18.49
CA GLU A 1176 -1.24 -40.74 18.60
C GLU A 1176 -2.24 -41.90 18.59
N TRP A 1177 -2.98 -42.06 19.70
CA TRP A 1177 -3.68 -43.33 19.96
C TRP A 1177 -5.17 -43.16 20.25
N LEU A 1178 -5.64 -41.99 20.69
CA LEU A 1178 -7.04 -41.82 21.09
C LEU A 1178 -8.00 -41.97 19.92
N ALA A 1179 -7.72 -41.35 18.78
CA ALA A 1179 -8.57 -41.47 17.59
C ALA A 1179 -8.67 -42.92 17.09
N THR A 1180 -7.53 -43.61 17.03
CA THR A 1180 -7.44 -45.01 16.59
C THR A 1180 -8.16 -45.95 17.57
N LEU A 1181 -7.98 -45.77 18.87
CA LEU A 1181 -8.63 -46.60 19.89
C LEU A 1181 -10.15 -46.39 19.90
N LEU A 1182 -10.63 -45.15 19.73
CA LEU A 1182 -12.05 -44.84 19.62
C LEU A 1182 -12.68 -45.46 18.36
N GLU A 1183 -12.01 -45.36 17.21
CA GLU A 1183 -12.48 -45.95 15.95
C GLU A 1183 -12.59 -47.47 16.04
N VAL A 1184 -11.54 -48.16 16.51
CA VAL A 1184 -11.54 -49.63 16.63
C VAL A 1184 -12.54 -50.10 17.69
N SER A 1185 -12.63 -49.41 18.83
CA SER A 1185 -13.63 -49.69 19.87
C SER A 1185 -15.05 -49.61 19.31
N GLN A 1186 -15.37 -48.54 18.59
CA GLN A 1186 -16.67 -48.39 17.95
C GLN A 1186 -16.94 -49.47 16.90
N ARG A 1187 -15.97 -49.73 16.03
CA ARG A 1187 -16.12 -50.68 14.92
C ARG A 1187 -16.28 -52.12 15.39
N THR A 1188 -15.59 -52.51 16.47
CA THR A 1188 -15.56 -53.89 16.99
C THR A 1188 -16.49 -54.11 18.20
N GLY A 1189 -17.01 -53.03 18.81
CA GLY A 1189 -17.82 -53.08 20.02
C GLY A 1189 -17.05 -53.52 21.28
N ARG A 1190 -15.72 -53.40 21.27
CA ARG A 1190 -14.83 -53.87 22.35
C ARG A 1190 -14.38 -52.71 23.25
N PRO A 1191 -14.31 -52.88 24.58
CA PRO A 1191 -13.77 -51.86 25.47
C PRO A 1191 -12.32 -51.52 25.15
N ILE A 1192 -11.95 -50.25 25.29
CA ILE A 1192 -10.59 -49.76 24.99
C ILE A 1192 -9.54 -50.48 25.85
N ALA A 1193 -9.82 -50.75 27.14
CA ALA A 1193 -8.90 -51.45 28.03
C ALA A 1193 -8.51 -52.83 27.49
N GLN A 1194 -9.49 -53.58 26.97
CA GLN A 1194 -9.27 -54.88 26.37
C GLN A 1194 -8.46 -54.80 25.07
N LEU A 1195 -8.66 -53.75 24.26
CA LEU A 1195 -7.88 -53.52 23.04
C LEU A 1195 -6.42 -53.19 23.34
N VAL A 1196 -6.16 -52.37 24.37
CA VAL A 1196 -4.80 -52.00 24.80
C VAL A 1196 -4.02 -53.23 25.27
N ASP A 1197 -4.65 -54.10 26.07
CA ASP A 1197 -4.02 -55.33 26.56
C ASP A 1197 -3.63 -56.26 25.39
N TRP A 1198 -4.55 -56.49 24.45
CA TRP A 1198 -4.28 -57.32 23.26
C TRP A 1198 -3.21 -56.73 22.37
N TYR A 1199 -3.20 -55.41 22.15
CA TYR A 1199 -2.16 -54.77 21.38
C TYR A 1199 -0.78 -54.94 22.03
N ARG A 1200 -0.66 -54.72 23.34
CA ARG A 1200 0.60 -54.94 24.08
C ARG A 1200 1.06 -56.41 23.99
N GLU A 1201 0.15 -57.36 24.17
CA GLU A 1201 0.44 -58.80 24.02
C GLU A 1201 0.89 -59.17 22.59
N TRP A 1202 0.38 -58.50 21.56
CA TRP A 1202 0.75 -58.73 20.15
C TRP A 1202 1.98 -57.96 19.68
N GLY A 1203 2.74 -57.36 20.61
CA GLY A 1203 3.97 -56.64 20.31
C GLY A 1203 3.76 -55.22 19.77
N ILE A 1204 2.58 -54.64 20.01
CA ILE A 1204 2.25 -53.25 19.68
C ILE A 1204 2.47 -52.39 20.93
N ALA A 1205 3.43 -51.46 20.85
CA ALA A 1205 3.73 -50.55 21.95
C ALA A 1205 2.66 -49.45 22.08
N VAL A 1206 1.60 -49.71 22.85
CA VAL A 1206 0.56 -48.72 23.18
C VAL A 1206 0.94 -47.96 24.46
N PRO A 1207 1.02 -46.60 24.44
CA PRO A 1207 1.33 -45.79 25.61
C PRO A 1207 0.27 -45.94 26.72
N ASP A 1208 0.58 -45.44 27.92
CA ASP A 1208 -0.43 -45.38 28.99
C ASP A 1208 -1.54 -44.41 28.56
N VAL A 1209 -2.77 -44.92 28.47
CA VAL A 1209 -3.93 -44.15 27.99
C VAL A 1209 -4.28 -43.02 28.97
N ALA A 1210 -4.11 -43.21 30.28
CA ALA A 1210 -4.37 -42.18 31.27
C ALA A 1210 -3.32 -41.06 31.22
N GLU A 1211 -2.05 -41.41 30.97
CA GLU A 1211 -0.98 -40.44 30.72
C GLU A 1211 -1.21 -39.68 29.41
N SER A 1212 -1.57 -40.39 28.33
CA SER A 1212 -1.86 -39.80 27.02
C SER A 1212 -3.04 -38.82 27.09
N ILE A 1213 -4.11 -39.17 27.82
CA ILE A 1213 -5.24 -38.27 28.06
C ILE A 1213 -4.79 -37.03 28.86
N ARG A 1214 -3.98 -37.21 29.91
CA ARG A 1214 -3.49 -36.11 30.75
C ARG A 1214 -2.63 -35.13 29.93
N ASP A 1215 -1.71 -35.65 29.13
CA ASP A 1215 -0.79 -34.88 28.30
C ASP A 1215 -1.52 -34.19 27.15
N ALA A 1216 -2.54 -34.84 26.58
CA ALA A 1216 -3.41 -34.24 25.59
C ALA A 1216 -4.29 -33.14 26.20
N LEU A 1217 -4.89 -33.38 27.38
CA LEU A 1217 -5.74 -32.41 28.08
C LEU A 1217 -4.96 -31.16 28.51
N ALA A 1218 -3.69 -31.32 28.90
CA ALA A 1218 -2.80 -30.19 29.22
C ALA A 1218 -2.55 -29.26 28.00
N ARG A 1219 -2.72 -29.78 26.78
CA ARG A 1219 -2.58 -29.05 25.52
C ARG A 1219 -3.92 -28.55 24.95
N VAL A 1220 -5.06 -28.95 25.53
CA VAL A 1220 -6.38 -28.49 25.09
C VAL A 1220 -6.54 -27.00 25.43
N PRO A 1221 -6.92 -26.14 24.46
CA PRO A 1221 -7.24 -24.75 24.74
C PRO A 1221 -8.49 -24.66 25.62
N MET A 1222 -8.32 -24.34 26.90
CA MET A 1222 -9.42 -24.14 27.84
C MET A 1222 -9.96 -22.71 27.74
N ALA A 1223 -11.27 -22.52 27.97
CA ALA A 1223 -11.84 -21.19 28.08
C ALA A 1223 -11.30 -20.48 29.34
N ASP A 1224 -11.05 -19.17 29.24
CA ASP A 1224 -10.67 -18.37 30.41
C ASP A 1224 -11.81 -18.47 31.45
N PRO A 1225 -11.52 -18.80 32.72
CA PRO A 1225 -12.55 -18.89 33.77
C PRO A 1225 -13.22 -17.54 34.10
N SER A 1226 -12.82 -16.43 33.46
CA SER A 1226 -13.28 -15.06 33.71
C SER A 1226 -14.59 -14.69 33.02
#